data_AF-A0A7X3XV98-F1
#
_entry.id   AF-A0A7X3XV98-F1
#
_cell.length_a   1.000
_cell.length_b   1.000
_cell.length_c   1.000
_cell.angle_alpha   90.00
_cell.angle_beta   90.00
_cell.angle_gamma   90.00
#
_symmetry.space_group_name_H-M   'P 1'
#
loop_
_entity.id
_entity.type
_entity.pdbx_description
1 polymer ?
#
loop_
_entity_poly.entity_id
_entity_poly.type
_entity_poly.pdbx_seq_one_letter_code
_entity_poly.pdbx_strand_id
1 'polypeptide(L)'
;MHRRSRHMRHPFRFVPVFTLAASLLAATAHSPVPTHAQQAYDEALWGSLEWRNVGPPRGGRSIAAAGSDARPFEYFMGTTGGGLWKTTDGGLNWDPVTDGQMNSASIGAVQVCESNPDIVYMGTGETQIRGNIQQGDGAYKSTDAGETWEHIGLTETQNIARIRIHPENCDIAWVAAFGKHSADNPERGIFKTTDGGATWRNVLYKSDGAGGVDISVDVTNPDVIYAAIWEAWRRSWGMSSGGEDSGLYKSTDGGESWTEITANIGLSDGPVGKIGVAVSPANPNRVWVLVEHEPDGGVWRSDDAGASWERVNEERKLRQRAFYYTRIYADPNDEDVMYALNTGLYRSRDGGETFPRGIPVPHGDNHDLWIAPGDSDRMINANDGGANVTMNGGESWTDQDYSTAQFYRVITTEHTPYHICGGQQDNSTACIPVRGWNQMSARGPGNRAWYYAVGGCESGYVAPNPIDLDVFYAGCYGGALSRFDMNTGATRAINVWPENPMGQSSEDLIERVQWTFPIVFSHHDPDVLYTGTQKVWKTTNEGQSWEQLSPDLTRADPMTMGPSGGPITRDQTGVETFATVFAIAPSYHDAEVIWAGSDDGLVHVTRDGGLNWTDVTPPDAPDFVRINTIDASPTTRGKAYVSGIRYLVDDDRAPYIWKTDDYGQSWTKIVGGIPGDDFIRATREDPARPGLLYAASERTVYVSFNDGAQWQPLSLNLPVLQVSDLVVEENDVVIATHGRSFWVLENIGPLRQMTDEVAAAGAWLFEPIDPVRGVDPGAQFQYYLAEDAESVTFEVMDAAGDVIRTWEAVAGDEEEEEEENPFAAFFGGGGG
;
A
#
# COMPACT_ATOMS: atom_id res chain seq x y z
N MET A 1 -64.35 35.12 22.66
CA MET A 1 -65.41 34.82 21.68
C MET A 1 -65.53 33.30 21.57
N HIS A 2 -66.40 32.72 22.40
CA HIS A 2 -67.53 31.84 22.05
C HIS A 2 -67.13 30.35 21.85
N ARG A 3 -67.00 29.54 22.93
CA ARG A 3 -68.03 28.87 23.79
C ARG A 3 -68.43 27.50 23.19
N ARG A 4 -68.40 26.34 23.86
CA ARG A 4 -68.83 25.85 25.21
C ARG A 4 -68.27 24.39 25.33
N SER A 5 -68.11 23.66 26.45
CA SER A 5 -68.70 23.61 27.80
C SER A 5 -67.91 22.52 28.60
N ARG A 6 -67.36 22.80 29.79
CA ARG A 6 -67.77 22.32 31.16
C ARG A 6 -68.00 20.80 31.31
N HIS A 7 -67.64 20.08 32.38
CA HIS A 7 -66.97 20.28 33.68
C HIS A 7 -66.75 18.89 34.32
N MET A 8 -65.55 18.65 34.88
CA MET A 8 -65.24 18.24 36.26
C MET A 8 -66.08 17.17 37.02
N ARG A 9 -65.35 16.17 37.57
CA ARG A 9 -65.40 15.53 38.92
C ARG A 9 -65.62 14.00 38.97
N HIS A 10 -64.63 13.34 39.60
CA HIS A 10 -64.56 12.01 40.27
C HIS A 10 -65.72 11.72 41.26
N PRO A 11 -65.83 10.57 42.00
CA PRO A 11 -64.87 9.44 42.22
C PRO A 11 -65.51 8.01 42.42
N PHE A 12 -64.65 7.01 42.74
CA PHE A 12 -64.90 5.77 43.57
C PHE A 12 -65.76 4.63 42.95
N ARG A 13 -65.58 3.30 43.15
CA ARG A 13 -64.67 2.35 43.86
C ARG A 13 -65.17 0.89 43.55
N PHE A 14 -64.33 -0.15 43.78
CA PHE A 14 -64.63 -1.60 43.99
C PHE A 14 -65.03 -2.57 42.82
N VAL A 15 -64.06 -3.36 42.29
CA VAL A 15 -63.69 -4.79 42.60
C VAL A 15 -64.83 -5.78 42.97
N PRO A 16 -64.85 -7.11 42.62
CA PRO A 16 -64.52 -7.89 41.39
C PRO A 16 -65.48 -9.14 41.16
N VAL A 17 -65.04 -10.13 40.34
CA VAL A 17 -65.44 -11.59 40.28
C VAL A 17 -66.71 -11.94 39.48
N PHE A 18 -66.80 -12.95 38.61
CA PHE A 18 -65.92 -13.93 37.92
C PHE A 18 -66.83 -14.55 36.85
N THR A 19 -66.36 -14.86 35.63
CA THR A 19 -66.59 -16.19 35.05
C THR A 19 -65.58 -16.51 33.95
N LEU A 20 -64.92 -17.65 34.17
CA LEU A 20 -63.98 -18.40 33.35
C LEU A 20 -64.40 -18.54 31.88
N ALA A 21 -63.48 -18.22 30.97
CA ALA A 21 -63.30 -18.95 29.72
C ALA A 21 -61.82 -19.36 29.65
N ALA A 22 -61.58 -20.67 29.60
CA ALA A 22 -60.25 -21.25 29.55
C ALA A 22 -59.63 -21.00 28.16
N SER A 23 -58.61 -20.15 28.13
CA SER A 23 -57.68 -20.04 27.01
C SER A 23 -56.32 -20.49 27.52
N LEU A 24 -55.77 -21.56 26.94
CA LEU A 24 -54.39 -21.98 27.18
C LEU A 24 -53.46 -20.80 26.84
N LEU A 25 -52.86 -20.16 27.83
CA LEU A 25 -51.62 -19.41 27.64
C LEU A 25 -50.49 -20.43 27.50
N ALA A 26 -50.00 -20.62 26.28
CA ALA A 26 -48.62 -21.04 26.09
C ALA A 26 -47.74 -19.85 26.52
N ALA A 27 -47.13 -19.96 27.70
CA ALA A 27 -46.03 -19.09 28.07
C ALA A 27 -44.87 -19.41 27.11
N THR A 28 -44.68 -18.60 26.08
CA THR A 28 -43.43 -18.57 25.34
C THR A 28 -42.40 -17.96 26.27
N ALA A 29 -41.69 -18.84 26.98
CA ALA A 29 -40.39 -18.50 27.51
C ALA A 29 -39.58 -17.96 26.33
N HIS A 30 -39.35 -16.65 26.30
CA HIS A 30 -38.31 -16.09 25.47
C HIS A 30 -37.01 -16.60 26.07
N SER A 31 -36.54 -17.74 25.55
CA SER A 31 -35.15 -18.09 25.69
C SER A 31 -34.35 -16.87 25.21
N PRO A 32 -33.40 -16.34 25.99
CA PRO A 32 -32.45 -15.39 25.43
C PRO A 32 -31.88 -16.06 24.18
N VAL A 33 -31.97 -15.37 23.03
CA VAL A 33 -31.18 -15.75 21.85
C VAL A 33 -29.76 -15.95 22.38
N PRO A 34 -29.13 -17.13 22.18
CA PRO A 34 -27.76 -17.29 22.59
C PRO A 34 -26.99 -16.18 21.89
N THR A 35 -26.48 -15.24 22.67
CA THR A 35 -25.34 -14.43 22.26
C THR A 35 -24.30 -15.49 21.93
N HIS A 36 -24.05 -15.76 20.64
CA HIS A 36 -22.91 -16.58 20.26
C HIS A 36 -21.71 -15.90 20.92
N ALA A 37 -21.16 -16.59 21.91
CA ALA A 37 -19.95 -16.16 22.57
C ALA A 37 -18.92 -15.91 21.47
N GLN A 38 -18.24 -14.78 21.59
CA GLN A 38 -17.09 -14.37 20.80
C GLN A 38 -16.12 -15.55 20.69
N GLN A 39 -16.15 -16.30 19.59
CA GLN A 39 -15.25 -17.43 19.38
C GLN A 39 -13.94 -16.84 18.87
N ALA A 40 -13.09 -16.47 19.82
CA ALA A 40 -11.69 -16.11 19.62
C ALA A 40 -10.84 -17.22 20.23
N TYR A 41 -9.86 -17.69 19.49
CA TYR A 41 -8.91 -18.72 19.93
C TYR A 41 -7.59 -18.07 20.36
N ASP A 42 -6.80 -18.73 21.21
CA ASP A 42 -5.46 -18.24 21.56
C ASP A 42 -4.51 -18.35 20.35
N GLU A 43 -3.75 -17.29 20.04
CA GLU A 43 -2.78 -17.28 18.95
C GLU A 43 -1.71 -18.37 19.12
N ALA A 44 -1.41 -18.78 20.36
CA ALA A 44 -0.48 -19.87 20.64
C ALA A 44 -0.85 -21.19 19.94
N LEU A 45 -2.11 -21.39 19.56
CA LEU A 45 -2.58 -22.58 18.85
C LEU A 45 -2.09 -22.66 17.39
N TRP A 46 -1.63 -21.56 16.81
CA TRP A 46 -1.02 -21.49 15.47
C TRP A 46 0.23 -20.61 15.41
N GLY A 47 0.80 -20.26 16.56
CA GLY A 47 1.98 -19.39 16.66
C GLY A 47 3.26 -19.98 16.08
N SER A 48 3.26 -21.28 15.72
CA SER A 48 4.36 -21.93 15.00
C SER A 48 4.32 -21.71 13.48
N LEU A 49 3.25 -21.10 12.96
CA LEU A 49 3.19 -20.73 11.55
C LEU A 49 4.07 -19.49 11.30
N GLU A 50 4.69 -19.42 10.12
CA GLU A 50 5.54 -18.29 9.73
C GLU A 50 5.23 -17.86 8.30
N TRP A 51 5.14 -16.54 8.11
CA TRP A 51 5.11 -15.92 6.80
C TRP A 51 6.52 -15.92 6.20
N ARG A 52 6.63 -16.42 4.97
CA ARG A 52 7.87 -16.42 4.20
C ARG A 52 7.80 -15.37 3.10
N ASN A 53 8.74 -14.42 3.09
CA ASN A 53 8.93 -13.53 1.94
C ASN A 53 9.47 -14.35 0.77
N VAL A 54 8.73 -14.40 -0.33
CA VAL A 54 9.11 -15.20 -1.50
C VAL A 54 9.70 -14.34 -2.63
N GLY A 55 9.80 -13.03 -2.43
CA GLY A 55 10.29 -12.08 -3.40
C GLY A 55 9.26 -11.68 -4.45
N PRO A 56 9.69 -11.16 -5.63
CA PRO A 56 11.09 -11.06 -6.07
C PRO A 56 11.89 -9.96 -5.31
N PRO A 57 13.24 -10.07 -5.28
CA PRO A 57 14.14 -9.01 -4.85
C PRO A 57 14.19 -7.93 -5.95
N ARG A 58 13.21 -7.03 -5.93
CA ARG A 58 13.02 -5.99 -6.94
C ARG A 58 12.50 -4.73 -6.26
N GLY A 59 13.20 -3.63 -6.51
CA GLY A 59 12.88 -2.35 -5.90
C GLY A 59 11.49 -1.83 -6.28
N GLY A 60 10.83 -1.20 -5.31
CA GLY A 60 9.62 -0.39 -5.47
C GLY A 60 9.83 1.01 -4.89
N ARG A 61 8.81 1.87 -4.98
CA ARG A 61 8.97 3.31 -4.78
C ARG A 61 9.52 3.70 -3.40
N SER A 62 10.57 4.52 -3.43
CA SER A 62 11.14 5.23 -2.29
C SER A 62 11.05 6.74 -2.51
N ILE A 63 10.66 7.48 -1.49
CA ILE A 63 10.45 8.93 -1.56
C ILE A 63 11.32 9.73 -0.58
N ALA A 64 12.15 9.05 0.20
CA ALA A 64 13.02 9.66 1.17
C ALA A 64 14.39 8.98 1.17
N ALA A 65 15.46 9.78 1.23
CA ALA A 65 16.81 9.27 1.37
C ALA A 65 17.65 10.15 2.29
N ALA A 66 18.54 9.52 3.04
CA ALA A 66 19.54 10.21 3.84
C ALA A 66 20.86 9.43 3.83
N GLY A 67 21.96 10.13 4.07
CA GLY A 67 23.28 9.54 4.24
C GLY A 67 24.03 10.18 5.40
N SER A 68 25.20 9.61 5.69
CA SER A 68 26.14 10.17 6.66
C SER A 68 27.43 10.61 5.99
N ASP A 69 27.87 11.83 6.31
CA ASP A 69 29.20 12.30 5.93
C ASP A 69 30.28 11.58 6.77
N ALA A 70 30.03 11.47 8.08
CA ALA A 70 30.92 10.85 9.06
C ALA A 70 31.02 9.31 8.93
N ARG A 71 30.02 8.65 8.35
CA ARG A 71 30.00 7.21 8.07
C ARG A 71 29.80 6.97 6.58
N PRO A 72 30.89 6.96 5.78
CA PRO A 72 30.78 7.11 4.33
C PRO A 72 29.97 6.08 3.55
N PHE A 73 29.70 4.92 4.14
CA PHE A 73 28.97 3.81 3.53
C PHE A 73 27.58 3.61 4.13
N GLU A 74 27.17 4.49 5.05
CA GLU A 74 25.87 4.40 5.72
C GLU A 74 24.84 5.30 5.05
N TYR A 75 23.75 4.67 4.59
CA TYR A 75 22.63 5.34 3.95
C TYR A 75 21.29 4.73 4.38
N PHE A 76 20.24 5.54 4.30
CA PHE A 76 18.87 5.15 4.60
C PHE A 76 17.97 5.43 3.39
N MET A 77 17.00 4.55 3.18
CA MET A 77 15.90 4.79 2.23
C MET A 77 14.55 4.59 2.91
N GLY A 78 13.65 5.56 2.73
CA GLY A 78 12.27 5.50 3.17
C GLY A 78 11.36 5.02 2.05
N THR A 79 10.88 3.79 2.17
CA THR A 79 10.03 3.16 1.14
C THR A 79 8.56 3.51 1.35
N THR A 80 7.77 3.38 0.28
CA THR A 80 6.33 3.61 0.32
C THR A 80 5.60 2.28 0.56
N GLY A 81 5.32 1.99 1.83
CA GLY A 81 4.63 0.77 2.29
C GLY A 81 5.53 -0.40 2.69
N GLY A 82 6.85 -0.20 2.78
CA GLY A 82 7.84 -1.23 3.12
C GLY A 82 8.82 -0.89 4.24
N GLY A 83 8.58 0.19 4.99
CA GLY A 83 9.41 0.63 6.11
C GLY A 83 10.67 1.39 5.71
N LEU A 84 11.54 1.62 6.69
CA LEU A 84 12.86 2.23 6.50
C LEU A 84 13.90 1.12 6.35
N TRP A 85 14.80 1.31 5.39
CA TRP A 85 15.89 0.39 5.13
C TRP A 85 17.23 1.09 5.27
N LYS A 86 18.24 0.34 5.67
CA LYS A 86 19.60 0.81 5.91
C LYS A 86 20.61 -0.03 5.14
N THR A 87 21.65 0.62 4.66
CA THR A 87 22.88 -0.02 4.17
C THR A 87 24.08 0.50 4.98
N THR A 88 25.11 -0.32 5.14
CA THR A 88 26.39 0.06 5.76
C THR A 88 27.60 -0.24 4.87
N ASP A 89 27.36 -0.69 3.63
CA ASP A 89 28.38 -1.07 2.66
C ASP A 89 28.29 -0.27 1.35
N GLY A 90 27.65 0.89 1.39
CA GLY A 90 27.56 1.81 0.26
C GLY A 90 26.47 1.45 -0.75
N GLY A 91 25.40 0.78 -0.30
CA GLY A 91 24.23 0.46 -1.11
C GLY A 91 24.32 -0.87 -1.86
N LEU A 92 25.25 -1.75 -1.47
CA LEU A 92 25.35 -3.10 -2.04
C LEU A 92 24.34 -4.05 -1.39
N ASN A 93 24.14 -3.93 -0.08
CA ASN A 93 23.14 -4.68 0.67
C ASN A 93 22.27 -3.73 1.50
N TRP A 94 20.99 -4.08 1.65
CA TRP A 94 19.99 -3.30 2.36
C TRP A 94 19.18 -4.19 3.29
N ASP A 95 18.98 -3.73 4.52
CA ASP A 95 18.19 -4.42 5.54
C ASP A 95 17.08 -3.51 6.08
N PRO A 96 15.88 -4.03 6.35
CA PRO A 96 14.83 -3.28 7.02
C PRO A 96 15.23 -3.03 8.48
N VAL A 97 15.01 -1.81 8.97
CA VAL A 97 15.39 -1.39 10.34
C VAL A 97 14.21 -0.96 11.20
N THR A 98 12.99 -1.22 10.72
CA THR A 98 11.73 -0.79 11.38
C THR A 98 10.75 -1.92 11.63
N ASP A 99 11.07 -3.14 11.19
CA ASP A 99 10.18 -4.30 11.33
C ASP A 99 9.89 -4.57 12.81
N GLY A 100 8.61 -4.65 13.17
CA GLY A 100 8.14 -4.85 14.55
C GLY A 100 8.20 -3.62 15.48
N GLN A 101 8.63 -2.45 14.98
CA GLN A 101 8.85 -1.26 15.82
C GLN A 101 7.95 -0.05 15.47
N MET A 102 7.06 -0.19 14.49
CA MET A 102 6.23 0.90 13.97
C MET A 102 4.78 0.46 13.72
N ASN A 103 3.87 1.45 13.57
CA ASN A 103 2.46 1.19 13.22
C ASN A 103 2.05 1.66 11.81
N SER A 104 2.98 2.21 11.02
CA SER A 104 2.81 2.51 9.60
C SER A 104 4.07 2.14 8.81
N ALA A 105 3.88 1.64 7.60
CA ALA A 105 4.96 1.16 6.73
C ALA A 105 5.43 2.19 5.70
N SER A 106 4.76 3.34 5.58
CA SER A 106 5.10 4.34 4.57
C SER A 106 5.97 5.43 5.17
N ILE A 107 7.13 5.69 4.57
CA ILE A 107 8.13 6.63 5.07
C ILE A 107 8.28 7.82 4.12
N GLY A 108 7.91 9.01 4.59
CA GLY A 108 7.91 10.26 3.79
C GLY A 108 9.15 11.11 3.96
N ALA A 109 9.87 10.94 5.06
CA ALA A 109 11.11 11.67 5.32
C ALA A 109 12.04 10.88 6.23
N VAL A 110 13.34 10.97 5.98
CA VAL A 110 14.41 10.52 6.88
C VAL A 110 15.50 11.57 6.89
N GLN A 111 16.08 11.85 8.06
CA GLN A 111 17.20 12.78 8.21
C GLN A 111 18.15 12.27 9.30
N VAL A 112 19.43 12.15 8.94
CA VAL A 112 20.52 11.86 9.87
C VAL A 112 21.07 13.17 10.42
N CYS A 113 21.35 13.24 11.73
CA CYS A 113 21.98 14.42 12.32
C CYS A 113 23.46 14.49 11.94
N GLU A 114 23.92 15.63 11.42
CA GLU A 114 25.30 15.80 10.95
C GLU A 114 26.33 15.72 12.08
N SER A 115 26.02 16.30 13.25
CA SER A 115 26.92 16.28 14.41
C SER A 115 26.93 14.96 15.18
N ASN A 116 25.93 14.09 14.98
CA ASN A 116 25.89 12.75 15.55
C ASN A 116 25.05 11.80 14.68
N PRO A 117 25.68 10.92 13.87
CA PRO A 117 24.96 10.02 12.98
C PRO A 117 24.16 8.91 13.68
N ASP A 118 24.29 8.74 15.00
CA ASP A 118 23.41 7.84 15.76
C ASP A 118 21.99 8.41 15.94
N ILE A 119 21.85 9.73 15.83
CA ILE A 119 20.55 10.40 15.90
C ILE A 119 19.94 10.46 14.50
N VAL A 120 18.83 9.75 14.33
CA VAL A 120 18.08 9.73 13.07
C VAL A 120 16.62 10.06 13.36
N TYR A 121 16.07 10.99 12.59
CA TYR A 121 14.63 11.29 12.62
C TYR A 121 13.98 10.71 11.38
N MET A 122 12.77 10.20 11.56
CA MET A 122 11.95 9.61 10.52
C MET A 122 10.53 10.18 10.61
N GLY A 123 9.93 10.47 9.47
CA GLY A 123 8.53 10.87 9.35
C GLY A 123 7.79 9.91 8.42
N THR A 124 6.59 9.52 8.81
CA THR A 124 5.76 8.56 8.06
C THR A 124 4.77 9.25 7.11
N GLY A 125 4.18 8.45 6.23
CA GLY A 125 3.21 8.84 5.20
C GLY A 125 3.83 9.39 3.93
N GLU A 126 3.01 9.75 2.95
CA GLU A 126 3.46 10.16 1.62
C GLU A 126 2.93 11.54 1.24
N THR A 127 3.70 12.30 0.46
CA THR A 127 3.29 13.63 -0.03
C THR A 127 3.21 13.72 -1.56
N GLN A 128 3.48 12.61 -2.21
CA GLN A 128 3.25 12.33 -3.61
C GLN A 128 1.80 11.86 -3.77
N ILE A 129 0.87 12.80 -3.78
CA ILE A 129 -0.60 12.62 -3.71
C ILE A 129 -1.23 11.86 -4.92
N ARG A 130 -0.73 10.65 -5.19
CA ARG A 130 -1.18 9.69 -6.21
C ARG A 130 -2.37 8.89 -5.69
N GLY A 131 -3.06 8.17 -6.57
CA GLY A 131 -4.28 7.41 -6.22
C GLY A 131 -4.08 6.19 -5.31
N ASN A 132 -2.84 5.82 -5.03
CA ASN A 132 -2.44 4.77 -4.10
C ASN A 132 -1.54 5.30 -2.98
N ILE A 133 -1.67 6.59 -2.67
CA ILE A 133 -1.02 7.23 -1.53
C ILE A 133 -1.33 6.47 -0.22
N GLN A 134 -0.33 6.36 0.65
CA GLN A 134 -0.44 5.76 1.99
C GLN A 134 -0.19 6.80 3.08
N GLN A 135 -1.01 6.73 4.12
CA GLN A 135 -0.91 7.54 5.34
C GLN A 135 0.09 6.99 6.34
N GLY A 136 0.74 7.90 7.06
CA GLY A 136 1.59 7.63 8.21
C GLY A 136 0.87 7.83 9.54
N ASP A 137 1.63 7.67 10.61
CA ASP A 137 1.22 7.81 12.01
C ASP A 137 2.13 8.75 12.82
N GLY A 138 2.91 9.60 12.14
CA GLY A 138 3.70 10.68 12.75
C GLY A 138 5.21 10.50 12.62
N ALA A 139 5.95 11.02 13.60
CA ALA A 139 7.40 11.07 13.61
C ALA A 139 8.01 10.07 14.61
N TYR A 140 9.18 9.56 14.26
CA TYR A 140 9.98 8.65 15.06
C TYR A 140 11.42 9.14 15.17
N LYS A 141 12.11 8.73 16.23
CA LYS A 141 13.54 9.01 16.44
C LYS A 141 14.27 7.76 16.88
N SER A 142 15.46 7.59 16.34
CA SER A 142 16.47 6.65 16.80
C SER A 142 17.60 7.40 17.50
N THR A 143 18.23 6.75 18.48
CA THR A 143 19.46 7.24 19.12
C THR A 143 20.65 6.29 19.02
N ASP A 144 20.50 5.23 18.22
CA ASP A 144 21.44 4.13 18.00
C ASP A 144 21.56 3.79 16.49
N ALA A 145 21.50 4.80 15.64
CA ALA A 145 21.64 4.69 14.18
C ALA A 145 20.60 3.77 13.50
N GLY A 146 19.40 3.68 14.06
CA GLY A 146 18.25 3.00 13.48
C GLY A 146 18.05 1.59 14.01
N GLU A 147 18.77 1.15 15.04
CA GLU A 147 18.54 -0.16 15.67
C GLU A 147 17.21 -0.16 16.44
N THR A 148 16.91 0.93 17.16
CA THR A 148 15.64 1.12 17.86
C THR A 148 14.95 2.44 17.54
N TRP A 149 13.60 2.42 17.53
CA TRP A 149 12.78 3.58 17.19
C TRP A 149 11.78 3.93 18.28
N GLU A 150 11.74 5.21 18.65
CA GLU A 150 10.74 5.79 19.56
C GLU A 150 9.75 6.65 18.76
N HIS A 151 8.45 6.47 18.97
CA HIS A 151 7.43 7.36 18.44
C HIS A 151 7.43 8.68 19.22
N ILE A 152 7.63 9.80 18.52
CA ILE A 152 7.80 11.13 19.10
C ILE A 152 6.65 12.09 18.72
N GLY A 153 5.47 11.57 18.44
CA GLY A 153 4.24 12.35 18.21
C GLY A 153 3.97 12.70 16.74
N LEU A 154 3.22 13.80 16.53
CA LEU A 154 2.72 14.24 15.21
C LEU A 154 1.76 13.26 14.50
N THR A 155 1.05 12.41 15.25
CA THR A 155 0.17 11.36 14.68
C THR A 155 -0.86 11.88 13.68
N GLU A 156 -1.58 12.95 14.01
CA GLU A 156 -2.63 13.50 13.14
C GLU A 156 -2.10 14.26 11.91
N THR A 157 -0.77 14.44 11.79
CA THR A 157 -0.19 15.00 10.57
C THR A 157 -0.30 14.04 9.39
N GLN A 158 -0.31 12.72 9.67
CA GLN A 158 -0.30 11.59 8.75
C GLN A 158 0.82 11.57 7.70
N ASN A 159 1.09 12.67 7.00
CA ASN A 159 2.00 12.74 5.86
C ASN A 159 3.08 13.79 6.13
N ILE A 160 4.30 13.34 6.43
CA ILE A 160 5.46 14.19 6.67
C ILE A 160 6.30 14.29 5.38
N ALA A 161 6.49 15.52 4.89
CA ALA A 161 7.14 15.80 3.61
C ALA A 161 8.65 15.99 3.70
N ARG A 162 9.15 16.49 4.82
CA ARG A 162 10.56 16.85 5.03
C ARG A 162 10.89 16.94 6.51
N ILE A 163 12.11 16.57 6.86
CA ILE A 163 12.71 16.82 8.17
C ILE A 163 14.06 17.52 7.96
N ARG A 164 14.35 18.53 8.78
CA ARG A 164 15.66 19.17 8.89
C ARG A 164 16.08 19.21 10.35
N ILE A 165 17.34 18.90 10.63
CA ILE A 165 17.92 18.90 11.97
C ILE A 165 18.95 20.03 11.99
N HIS A 166 19.04 20.75 13.12
CA HIS A 166 20.06 21.77 13.29
C HIS A 166 21.46 21.14 13.23
N PRO A 167 22.41 21.69 12.45
CA PRO A 167 23.68 21.01 12.13
C PRO A 167 24.51 20.69 13.39
N GLU A 168 24.51 21.58 14.37
CA GLU A 168 25.30 21.44 15.60
C GLU A 168 24.49 20.94 16.83
N ASN A 169 23.18 20.74 16.72
CA ASN A 169 22.34 20.36 17.86
C ASN A 169 21.17 19.46 17.44
N CYS A 170 21.34 18.15 17.63
CA CYS A 170 20.36 17.14 17.21
C CYS A 170 19.01 17.18 17.96
N ASP A 171 18.86 18.00 19.00
CA ASP A 171 17.58 18.18 19.71
C ASP A 171 16.69 19.24 19.07
N ILE A 172 17.23 20.04 18.14
CA ILE A 172 16.48 21.03 17.38
C ILE A 172 16.20 20.46 15.99
N ALA A 173 14.91 20.28 15.67
CA ALA A 173 14.49 19.82 14.36
C ALA A 173 13.20 20.51 13.91
N TRP A 174 13.03 20.59 12.60
CA TRP A 174 11.84 21.11 11.93
C TRP A 174 11.23 20.03 11.03
N VAL A 175 9.91 19.96 11.04
CA VAL A 175 9.12 18.99 10.28
C VAL A 175 8.15 19.75 9.38
N ALA A 176 8.18 19.47 8.09
CA ALA A 176 7.15 19.89 7.14
C ALA A 176 6.07 18.81 7.10
N ALA A 177 4.89 19.13 7.64
CA ALA A 177 3.74 18.24 7.69
C ALA A 177 2.70 18.69 6.67
N PHE A 178 2.39 17.82 5.71
CA PHE A 178 1.39 18.09 4.69
C PHE A 178 -0.03 18.02 5.27
N GLY A 179 -0.27 17.11 6.21
CA GLY A 179 -1.60 16.85 6.76
C GLY A 179 -2.31 15.70 6.05
N LYS A 180 -3.60 15.59 6.29
CA LYS A 180 -4.49 14.61 5.65
C LYS A 180 -4.68 14.98 4.18
N HIS A 181 -4.55 14.00 3.28
CA HIS A 181 -4.63 14.25 1.84
C HIS A 181 -6.08 14.30 1.32
N SER A 182 -7.01 13.60 1.95
CA SER A 182 -8.41 13.49 1.49
C SER A 182 -9.42 14.33 2.29
N ALA A 183 -8.96 15.00 3.34
CA ALA A 183 -9.74 15.85 4.23
C ALA A 183 -8.92 17.03 4.77
N ASP A 184 -9.62 18.10 5.15
CA ASP A 184 -9.01 19.25 5.82
C ASP A 184 -8.65 18.88 7.28
N ASN A 185 -7.52 19.36 7.79
CA ASN A 185 -7.15 19.20 9.20
C ASN A 185 -6.14 20.27 9.68
N PRO A 186 -6.17 20.63 10.99
CA PRO A 186 -5.29 21.68 11.53
C PRO A 186 -3.84 21.22 11.81
N GLU A 187 -3.58 19.91 11.91
CA GLU A 187 -2.23 19.36 12.14
C GLU A 187 -1.41 19.31 10.84
N ARG A 188 -1.12 20.48 10.29
CA ARG A 188 -0.28 20.69 9.11
C ARG A 188 0.52 21.98 9.22
N GLY A 189 1.51 22.14 8.35
CA GLY A 189 2.41 23.29 8.34
C GLY A 189 3.84 22.91 8.75
N ILE A 190 4.56 23.82 9.41
CA ILE A 190 5.92 23.57 9.91
C ILE A 190 5.90 23.43 11.43
N PHE A 191 6.36 22.28 11.91
CA PHE A 191 6.52 22.00 13.33
C PHE A 191 7.99 22.12 13.73
N LYS A 192 8.24 22.60 14.95
CA LYS A 192 9.57 22.70 15.54
C LYS A 192 9.62 21.99 16.88
N THR A 193 10.71 21.26 17.13
CA THR A 193 11.12 20.77 18.44
C THR A 193 12.45 21.39 18.85
N THR A 194 12.70 21.50 20.15
CA THR A 194 13.98 21.92 20.74
C THR A 194 14.42 20.99 21.88
N ASP A 195 13.73 19.87 22.06
CA ASP A 195 13.93 18.87 23.11
C ASP A 195 13.95 17.45 22.51
N GLY A 196 14.37 17.35 21.26
CA GLY A 196 14.62 16.09 20.61
C GLY A 196 13.36 15.32 20.21
N GLY A 197 12.22 15.99 20.06
CA GLY A 197 10.93 15.38 19.69
C GLY A 197 9.98 15.15 20.87
N ALA A 198 10.40 15.42 22.11
CA ALA A 198 9.52 15.26 23.26
C ALA A 198 8.32 16.23 23.22
N THR A 199 8.52 17.43 22.68
CA THR A 199 7.44 18.37 22.37
C THR A 199 7.59 19.02 20.99
N TRP A 200 6.43 19.35 20.40
CA TRP A 200 6.33 20.00 19.09
C TRP A 200 5.48 21.25 19.18
N ARG A 201 5.92 22.32 18.50
CA ARG A 201 5.13 23.55 18.28
C ARG A 201 4.88 23.72 16.79
N ASN A 202 3.64 23.97 16.39
CA ASN A 202 3.33 24.44 15.05
C ASN A 202 3.75 25.91 14.93
N VAL A 203 4.83 26.17 14.19
CA VAL A 203 5.47 27.49 14.08
C VAL A 203 5.14 28.22 12.77
N LEU A 204 4.59 27.51 11.77
CA LEU A 204 4.06 28.10 10.55
C LEU A 204 2.83 27.32 10.10
N TYR A 205 1.66 27.97 10.17
CA TYR A 205 0.37 27.42 9.78
C TYR A 205 -0.37 28.44 8.92
N LYS A 206 -1.08 27.97 7.89
CA LYS A 206 -1.84 28.82 6.96
C LYS A 206 -3.34 28.55 7.01
N SER A 207 -3.76 27.31 6.75
CA SER A 207 -5.15 26.88 6.78
C SER A 207 -5.24 25.36 6.92
N ASP A 208 -6.46 24.82 7.11
CA ASP A 208 -6.70 23.38 7.24
C ASP A 208 -6.53 22.62 5.90
N GLY A 209 -6.36 23.34 4.78
CA GLY A 209 -6.17 22.78 3.43
C GLY A 209 -4.74 22.91 2.88
N ALA A 210 -3.83 23.60 3.60
CA ALA A 210 -2.49 23.91 3.12
C ALA A 210 -1.39 23.54 4.14
N GLY A 211 -0.50 22.62 3.74
CA GLY A 211 0.50 22.02 4.62
C GLY A 211 1.94 22.27 4.20
N GLY A 212 2.90 21.97 5.07
CA GLY A 212 4.32 22.08 4.78
C GLY A 212 4.78 21.00 3.81
N VAL A 213 5.56 21.37 2.80
CA VAL A 213 6.07 20.42 1.79
C VAL A 213 7.58 20.42 1.63
N ASP A 214 8.26 21.51 2.02
CA ASP A 214 9.70 21.60 1.91
C ASP A 214 10.30 22.54 2.96
N ILE A 215 11.54 22.23 3.37
CA ILE A 215 12.35 23.03 4.30
C ILE A 215 13.80 23.01 3.83
N SER A 216 14.40 24.18 3.75
CA SER A 216 15.84 24.36 3.52
C SER A 216 16.44 25.23 4.62
N VAL A 217 17.49 24.73 5.27
CA VAL A 217 18.21 25.43 6.35
C VAL A 217 19.55 25.89 5.81
N ASP A 218 19.93 27.13 6.09
CA ASP A 218 21.30 27.60 5.86
C ASP A 218 22.22 26.97 6.91
N VAL A 219 23.06 26.03 6.48
CA VAL A 219 23.98 25.31 7.38
C VAL A 219 25.07 26.20 7.96
N THR A 220 25.33 27.37 7.36
CA THR A 220 26.30 28.36 7.88
C THR A 220 25.69 29.29 8.93
N ASN A 221 24.36 29.41 8.92
CA ASN A 221 23.58 30.16 9.90
C ASN A 221 22.17 29.54 10.05
N PRO A 222 21.98 28.57 10.96
CA PRO A 222 20.73 27.81 11.08
C PRO A 222 19.54 28.62 11.62
N ASP A 223 19.74 29.90 11.97
CA ASP A 223 18.62 30.83 12.19
C ASP A 223 17.89 31.19 10.89
N VAL A 224 18.56 31.05 9.74
CA VAL A 224 17.99 31.32 8.42
C VAL A 224 17.39 30.04 7.83
N ILE A 225 16.08 30.05 7.64
CA ILE A 225 15.31 28.89 7.17
C ILE A 225 14.32 29.36 6.10
N TYR A 226 14.18 28.54 5.05
CA TYR A 226 13.15 28.69 4.03
C TYR A 226 12.18 27.52 4.14
N ALA A 227 10.89 27.80 4.01
CA ALA A 227 9.84 26.78 4.03
C ALA A 227 8.79 27.04 2.96
N ALA A 228 8.21 25.97 2.43
CA ALA A 228 7.12 26.03 1.47
C ALA A 228 5.85 25.43 2.07
N ILE A 229 4.73 26.17 1.93
CA ILE A 229 3.37 25.70 2.21
C ILE A 229 2.67 25.43 0.87
N TRP A 230 1.88 24.35 0.81
CA TRP A 230 1.18 23.90 -0.39
C TRP A 230 -0.27 23.54 -0.08
N GLU A 231 -1.19 24.20 -0.77
CA GLU A 231 -2.60 23.82 -0.80
C GLU A 231 -2.82 22.72 -1.84
N ALA A 232 -3.23 21.53 -1.38
CA ALA A 232 -3.50 20.38 -2.25
C ALA A 232 -4.34 19.31 -1.56
N TRP A 233 -4.99 18.46 -2.36
CA TRP A 233 -5.76 17.31 -1.88
C TRP A 233 -5.77 16.16 -2.89
N ARG A 234 -6.02 14.94 -2.41
CA ARG A 234 -6.30 13.73 -3.18
C ARG A 234 -7.57 13.05 -2.72
N ARG A 235 -8.46 12.77 -3.67
CA ARG A 235 -9.66 11.97 -3.49
C ARG A 235 -9.67 10.77 -4.45
N SER A 236 -10.65 9.88 -4.30
CA SER A 236 -10.80 8.69 -5.16
C SER A 236 -10.88 9.05 -6.64
N TRP A 237 -11.57 10.14 -6.97
CA TRP A 237 -11.89 10.56 -8.34
C TRP A 237 -10.99 11.68 -8.89
N GLY A 238 -10.00 12.14 -8.13
CA GLY A 238 -9.14 13.22 -8.61
C GLY A 238 -8.25 13.82 -7.54
N MET A 239 -7.51 14.84 -7.93
CA MET A 239 -6.62 15.60 -7.06
C MET A 239 -6.59 17.07 -7.48
N SER A 240 -6.09 17.92 -6.59
CA SER A 240 -5.81 19.32 -6.89
C SER A 240 -4.43 19.71 -6.39
N SER A 241 -3.67 20.45 -7.20
CA SER A 241 -2.39 21.07 -6.83
C SER A 241 -2.45 22.58 -6.98
N GLY A 242 -2.21 23.29 -5.88
CA GLY A 242 -2.09 24.74 -5.83
C GLY A 242 -3.38 25.48 -5.48
N GLY A 243 -3.21 26.64 -4.87
CA GLY A 243 -4.27 27.48 -4.32
C GLY A 243 -3.73 28.79 -3.74
N GLU A 244 -4.59 29.56 -3.09
CA GLU A 244 -4.23 30.88 -2.52
C GLU A 244 -3.44 30.77 -1.22
N ASP A 245 -3.49 29.62 -0.54
CA ASP A 245 -2.77 29.39 0.71
C ASP A 245 -1.36 28.81 0.50
N SER A 246 -0.98 28.47 -0.73
CA SER A 246 0.40 28.09 -1.07
C SER A 246 1.34 29.30 -0.98
N GLY A 247 2.60 29.08 -0.57
CA GLY A 247 3.57 30.16 -0.55
C GLY A 247 4.96 29.78 -0.06
N LEU A 248 5.90 30.70 -0.27
CA LEU A 248 7.30 30.62 0.20
C LEU A 248 7.49 31.55 1.39
N TYR A 249 8.12 31.02 2.44
CA TYR A 249 8.34 31.72 3.69
C TYR A 249 9.82 31.68 4.07
N LYS A 250 10.29 32.73 4.74
CA LYS A 250 11.63 32.84 5.30
C LYS A 250 11.57 33.19 6.79
N SER A 251 12.40 32.52 7.58
CA SER A 251 12.71 32.87 8.96
C SER A 251 14.18 33.30 9.06
N THR A 252 14.48 34.16 10.03
CA THR A 252 15.85 34.57 10.40
C THR A 252 16.07 34.49 11.92
N ASP A 253 15.26 33.70 12.62
CA ASP A 253 15.30 33.48 14.06
C ASP A 253 15.10 31.99 14.43
N GLY A 254 15.50 31.10 13.53
CA GLY A 254 15.41 29.65 13.72
C GLY A 254 13.99 29.11 13.63
N GLY A 255 13.11 29.78 12.90
CA GLY A 255 11.72 29.39 12.70
C GLY A 255 10.78 29.76 13.84
N GLU A 256 11.14 30.72 14.70
CA GLU A 256 10.22 31.26 15.72
C GLU A 256 9.21 32.24 15.10
N SER A 257 9.62 32.97 14.06
CA SER A 257 8.76 33.81 13.24
C SER A 257 9.08 33.69 11.75
N TRP A 258 8.08 33.98 10.91
CA TRP A 258 8.14 33.77 9.47
C TRP A 258 7.64 35.01 8.71
N THR A 259 8.35 35.36 7.65
CA THR A 259 7.92 36.35 6.66
C THR A 259 7.56 35.63 5.38
N GLU A 260 6.35 35.86 4.86
CA GLU A 260 5.99 35.40 3.53
C GLU A 260 6.75 36.22 2.47
N ILE A 261 7.45 35.53 1.57
CA ILE A 261 8.27 36.13 0.51
C ILE A 261 7.85 35.69 -0.90
N THR A 262 6.69 35.04 -1.03
CA THR A 262 6.13 34.58 -2.33
C THR A 262 6.08 35.73 -3.35
N ALA A 263 5.61 36.91 -2.93
CA ALA A 263 5.49 38.08 -3.79
C ALA A 263 6.84 38.61 -4.30
N ASN A 264 7.95 38.32 -3.61
CA ASN A 264 9.29 38.75 -4.04
C ASN A 264 9.74 38.02 -5.30
N ILE A 265 9.19 36.83 -5.60
CA ILE A 265 9.52 36.05 -6.81
C ILE A 265 9.08 36.82 -8.06
N GLY A 266 8.00 37.62 -7.97
CA GLY A 266 7.49 38.40 -9.10
C GLY A 266 6.64 37.59 -10.08
N LEU A 267 5.93 36.56 -9.58
CA LEU A 267 4.95 35.79 -10.35
C LEU A 267 3.77 36.69 -10.77
N SER A 268 3.16 36.40 -11.92
CA SER A 268 1.89 37.01 -12.34
C SER A 268 0.75 36.61 -11.42
N ASP A 269 -0.37 37.34 -11.49
CA ASP A 269 -1.59 36.98 -10.75
C ASP A 269 -2.03 35.54 -11.06
N GLY A 270 -2.30 34.75 -10.03
CA GLY A 270 -2.70 33.35 -10.16
C GLY A 270 -2.44 32.54 -8.88
N PRO A 271 -2.98 31.31 -8.80
CA PRO A 271 -2.68 30.39 -7.71
C PRO A 271 -1.24 29.88 -7.80
N VAL A 272 -0.63 29.64 -6.65
CA VAL A 272 0.72 29.08 -6.54
C VAL A 272 0.62 27.59 -6.21
N GLY A 273 1.40 26.77 -6.90
CA GLY A 273 1.45 25.32 -6.70
C GLY A 273 2.57 24.90 -5.75
N LYS A 274 3.02 23.65 -5.89
CA LYS A 274 4.12 23.12 -5.07
C LYS A 274 5.42 23.90 -5.34
N ILE A 275 6.18 24.20 -4.28
CA ILE A 275 7.48 24.86 -4.35
C ILE A 275 8.53 23.96 -3.69
N GLY A 276 9.65 23.75 -4.39
CA GLY A 276 10.87 23.18 -3.84
C GLY A 276 11.88 24.29 -3.62
N VAL A 277 12.62 24.28 -2.51
CA VAL A 277 13.57 25.34 -2.15
C VAL A 277 14.92 24.77 -1.71
N ALA A 278 16.01 25.40 -2.15
CA ALA A 278 17.37 25.07 -1.71
C ALA A 278 18.21 26.34 -1.55
N VAL A 279 18.77 26.54 -0.35
CA VAL A 279 19.86 27.50 -0.11
C VAL A 279 21.19 26.80 -0.37
N SER A 280 22.14 27.49 -1.01
CA SER A 280 23.47 26.94 -1.28
C SER A 280 24.33 26.91 0.00
N PRO A 281 24.85 25.74 0.43
CA PRO A 281 25.84 25.68 1.50
C PRO A 281 27.15 26.41 1.15
N ALA A 282 27.50 26.46 -0.15
CA ALA A 282 28.70 27.15 -0.62
C ALA A 282 28.54 28.68 -0.63
N ASN A 283 27.32 29.20 -0.74
CA ASN A 283 27.02 30.64 -0.66
C ASN A 283 25.59 30.89 -0.15
N PRO A 284 25.39 31.33 1.11
CA PRO A 284 24.05 31.49 1.69
C PRO A 284 23.21 32.63 1.08
N ASN A 285 23.80 33.52 0.27
CA ASN A 285 23.02 34.48 -0.50
C ASN A 285 22.34 33.85 -1.71
N ARG A 286 22.81 32.68 -2.15
CA ARG A 286 22.27 31.96 -3.29
C ARG A 286 21.17 31.01 -2.86
N VAL A 287 19.98 31.23 -3.40
CA VAL A 287 18.81 30.40 -3.16
C VAL A 287 18.14 30.08 -4.49
N TRP A 288 17.75 28.83 -4.69
CA TRP A 288 16.91 28.44 -5.81
C TRP A 288 15.53 28.01 -5.33
N VAL A 289 14.53 28.26 -6.17
CA VAL A 289 13.22 27.65 -6.07
C VAL A 289 12.79 27.06 -7.39
N LEU A 290 12.15 25.89 -7.33
CA LEU A 290 11.39 25.31 -8.44
C LEU A 290 9.91 25.50 -8.13
N VAL A 291 9.21 26.25 -8.99
CA VAL A 291 7.84 26.71 -8.73
C VAL A 291 6.87 26.13 -9.75
N GLU A 292 5.75 25.59 -9.26
CA GLU A 292 4.56 25.34 -10.07
C GLU A 292 3.71 26.61 -10.16
N HIS A 293 3.61 27.17 -11.36
CA HIS A 293 2.79 28.33 -11.68
C HIS A 293 2.56 28.39 -13.20
N GLU A 294 1.50 29.07 -13.64
CA GLU A 294 1.24 29.32 -15.07
C GLU A 294 1.00 30.82 -15.28
N PRO A 295 1.75 31.50 -16.18
CA PRO A 295 2.80 30.98 -17.06
C PRO A 295 4.21 30.91 -16.42
N ASP A 296 4.33 31.38 -15.17
CA ASP A 296 5.64 31.70 -14.56
C ASP A 296 6.37 30.52 -13.88
N GLY A 297 5.91 29.29 -14.06
CA GLY A 297 6.54 28.11 -13.47
C GLY A 297 7.94 27.81 -14.03
N GLY A 298 8.85 27.35 -13.18
CA GLY A 298 10.25 27.10 -13.58
C GLY A 298 11.23 27.24 -12.41
N VAL A 299 12.51 27.31 -12.75
CA VAL A 299 13.59 27.55 -11.78
C VAL A 299 13.84 29.04 -11.66
N TRP A 300 13.81 29.53 -10.44
CA TRP A 300 14.15 30.89 -10.08
C TRP A 300 15.37 30.89 -9.16
N ARG A 301 16.26 31.86 -9.33
CA ARG A 301 17.46 32.07 -8.51
C ARG A 301 17.37 33.43 -7.83
N SER A 302 17.77 33.46 -6.56
CA SER A 302 18.09 34.68 -5.83
C SER A 302 19.58 34.68 -5.51
N ASP A 303 20.21 35.85 -5.62
CA ASP A 303 21.61 36.08 -5.21
C ASP A 303 21.68 37.05 -4.01
N ASP A 304 20.55 37.32 -3.35
CA ASP A 304 20.41 38.20 -2.19
C ASP A 304 19.55 37.60 -1.05
N ALA A 305 19.64 36.27 -0.90
CA ALA A 305 18.95 35.48 0.13
C ALA A 305 17.42 35.60 0.09
N GLY A 306 16.83 35.73 -1.10
CA GLY A 306 15.39 35.73 -1.35
C GLY A 306 14.71 37.11 -1.30
N ALA A 307 15.47 38.20 -1.32
CA ALA A 307 14.91 39.55 -1.39
C ALA A 307 14.47 39.91 -2.82
N SER A 308 15.17 39.42 -3.84
CA SER A 308 14.80 39.49 -5.25
C SER A 308 15.14 38.20 -5.98
N TRP A 309 14.45 37.94 -7.10
CA TRP A 309 14.55 36.70 -7.86
C TRP A 309 14.63 36.95 -9.36
N GLU A 310 15.33 36.07 -10.05
CA GLU A 310 15.41 35.99 -11.52
C GLU A 310 14.97 34.60 -11.98
N ARG A 311 14.08 34.54 -12.98
CA ARG A 311 13.69 33.28 -13.61
C ARG A 311 14.80 32.84 -14.56
N VAL A 312 15.60 31.86 -14.14
CA VAL A 312 16.76 31.40 -14.90
C VAL A 312 16.43 30.28 -15.89
N ASN A 313 15.34 29.53 -15.67
CA ASN A 313 14.95 28.45 -16.58
C ASN A 313 13.43 28.16 -16.55
N GLU A 314 12.84 27.89 -17.73
CA GLU A 314 11.41 27.65 -17.92
C GLU A 314 11.07 26.24 -18.47
N GLU A 315 12.08 25.38 -18.64
CA GLU A 315 11.95 24.09 -19.31
C GLU A 315 10.90 23.19 -18.64
N ARG A 316 9.91 22.75 -19.43
CA ARG A 316 8.79 21.91 -18.96
C ARG A 316 9.25 20.60 -18.29
N LYS A 317 10.38 20.03 -18.72
CA LYS A 317 10.94 18.76 -18.22
C LYS A 317 11.27 18.79 -16.72
N LEU A 318 11.54 19.99 -16.17
CA LEU A 318 11.83 20.18 -14.75
C LEU A 318 10.57 20.26 -13.89
N ARG A 319 9.39 20.37 -14.51
CA ARG A 319 8.11 20.57 -13.83
C ARG A 319 6.99 19.68 -14.37
N GLN A 320 7.32 18.56 -15.06
CA GLN A 320 6.37 17.76 -15.85
C GLN A 320 5.11 17.40 -15.05
N ARG A 321 5.29 16.88 -13.82
CA ARG A 321 4.26 16.60 -12.82
C ARG A 321 4.64 17.25 -11.49
N ALA A 322 4.34 18.54 -11.35
CA ALA A 322 4.79 19.32 -10.20
C ALA A 322 4.33 18.77 -8.84
N PHE A 323 3.06 18.36 -8.71
CA PHE A 323 2.55 17.76 -7.47
C PHE A 323 3.36 16.55 -6.98
N TYR A 324 3.99 15.83 -7.92
CA TYR A 324 4.68 14.57 -7.66
C TYR A 324 6.19 14.79 -7.48
N TYR A 325 6.87 15.64 -8.28
CA TYR A 325 8.35 15.75 -8.26
C TYR A 325 8.98 17.13 -7.97
N THR A 326 8.25 18.16 -7.53
CA THR A 326 8.87 19.48 -7.32
C THR A 326 9.91 19.48 -6.18
N ARG A 327 11.19 19.23 -6.52
CA ARG A 327 12.35 19.23 -5.63
C ARG A 327 13.59 19.79 -6.32
N ILE A 328 14.38 20.54 -5.57
CA ILE A 328 15.65 21.15 -6.01
C ILE A 328 16.68 21.01 -4.89
N TYR A 329 17.96 20.83 -5.26
CA TYR A 329 19.07 20.66 -4.32
C TYR A 329 20.26 21.49 -4.77
N ALA A 330 20.95 22.10 -3.81
CA ALA A 330 22.22 22.76 -4.04
C ALA A 330 23.36 21.77 -3.86
N ASP A 331 24.41 21.88 -4.67
CA ASP A 331 25.67 21.21 -4.36
C ASP A 331 26.29 21.82 -3.10
N PRO A 332 26.80 21.02 -2.15
CA PRO A 332 27.37 21.54 -0.92
C PRO A 332 28.70 22.29 -1.11
N ASN A 333 29.42 22.02 -2.21
CA ASN A 333 30.79 22.51 -2.41
C ASN A 333 30.95 23.46 -3.60
N ASP A 334 29.89 23.71 -4.38
CA ASP A 334 29.91 24.58 -5.55
C ASP A 334 28.63 25.43 -5.63
N GLU A 335 28.79 26.76 -5.59
CA GLU A 335 27.65 27.69 -5.60
C GLU A 335 26.88 27.72 -6.94
N ASP A 336 27.47 27.26 -8.05
CA ASP A 336 26.82 27.27 -9.37
C ASP A 336 26.16 25.92 -9.72
N VAL A 337 26.39 24.88 -8.91
CA VAL A 337 25.88 23.53 -9.18
C VAL A 337 24.61 23.26 -8.39
N MET A 338 23.58 22.78 -9.10
CA MET A 338 22.30 22.42 -8.52
C MET A 338 21.65 21.25 -9.25
N TYR A 339 20.78 20.53 -8.56
CA TYR A 339 20.06 19.37 -9.07
C TYR A 339 18.54 19.57 -9.00
N ALA A 340 17.83 19.18 -10.05
CA ALA A 340 16.37 19.20 -10.11
C ALA A 340 15.86 17.78 -10.33
N LEU A 341 14.92 17.35 -9.50
CA LEU A 341 14.31 16.03 -9.61
C LEU A 341 13.00 16.11 -10.38
N ASN A 342 12.80 15.16 -11.29
CA ASN A 342 11.56 14.92 -12.00
C ASN A 342 11.49 13.44 -12.42
N THR A 343 10.70 13.13 -13.44
CA THR A 343 10.81 11.85 -14.18
C THR A 343 12.26 11.49 -14.52
N GLY A 344 13.13 12.49 -14.74
CA GLY A 344 14.59 12.34 -14.73
C GLY A 344 15.28 13.18 -13.64
N LEU A 345 16.52 12.79 -13.31
CA LEU A 345 17.43 13.56 -12.46
C LEU A 345 18.25 14.51 -13.35
N TYR A 346 18.22 15.82 -13.08
CA TYR A 346 18.91 16.84 -13.88
C TYR A 346 19.91 17.61 -13.04
N ARG A 347 21.03 18.02 -13.67
CA ARG A 347 22.07 18.87 -13.06
C ARG A 347 22.33 20.10 -13.92
N SER A 348 22.42 21.26 -13.28
CA SER A 348 22.98 22.49 -13.83
C SER A 348 24.34 22.76 -13.18
N ARG A 349 25.22 23.46 -13.91
CA ARG A 349 26.55 23.92 -13.45
C ARG A 349 26.76 25.42 -13.73
N ASP A 350 25.67 26.14 -13.96
CA ASP A 350 25.63 27.54 -14.37
C ASP A 350 24.53 28.29 -13.59
N GLY A 351 24.33 27.93 -12.33
CA GLY A 351 23.37 28.59 -11.45
C GLY A 351 21.91 28.35 -11.83
N GLY A 352 21.60 27.27 -12.54
CA GLY A 352 20.25 26.88 -12.93
C GLY A 352 19.82 27.32 -14.34
N GLU A 353 20.69 27.96 -15.12
CA GLU A 353 20.37 28.45 -16.47
C GLU A 353 20.16 27.29 -17.46
N THR A 354 21.05 26.29 -17.47
CA THR A 354 20.96 25.17 -18.41
C THR A 354 21.01 23.79 -17.76
N PHE A 355 20.23 22.86 -18.33
CA PHE A 355 20.19 21.44 -17.96
C PHE A 355 20.44 20.57 -19.20
N PRO A 356 21.69 20.50 -19.70
CA PRO A 356 21.99 19.95 -21.03
C PRO A 356 21.70 18.45 -21.15
N ARG A 357 21.85 17.67 -20.07
CA ARG A 357 21.56 16.24 -20.04
C ARG A 357 21.12 15.79 -18.64
N GLY A 358 20.18 14.85 -18.58
CA GLY A 358 19.86 14.14 -17.34
C GLY A 358 20.98 13.18 -16.92
N ILE A 359 21.12 12.98 -15.62
CA ILE A 359 21.98 11.95 -15.03
C ILE A 359 21.28 10.60 -15.20
N PRO A 360 21.93 9.60 -15.85
CA PRO A 360 21.32 8.28 -16.00
C PRO A 360 21.27 7.58 -14.64
N VAL A 361 20.07 7.29 -14.18
CA VAL A 361 19.77 6.54 -12.95
C VAL A 361 19.19 5.17 -13.31
N PRO A 362 19.32 4.14 -12.43
CA PRO A 362 18.79 2.80 -12.69
C PRO A 362 17.27 2.78 -12.95
N HIS A 363 16.53 3.67 -12.30
CA HIS A 363 15.09 3.86 -12.47
C HIS A 363 14.74 5.35 -12.52
N GLY A 364 13.73 5.73 -13.30
CA GLY A 364 13.22 7.10 -13.38
C GLY A 364 12.40 7.52 -12.15
N ASP A 365 11.75 8.68 -12.24
CA ASP A 365 10.80 9.18 -11.24
C ASP A 365 11.47 9.46 -9.88
N ASN A 366 12.24 10.53 -9.84
CA ASN A 366 13.18 10.84 -8.75
C ASN A 366 12.50 11.74 -7.71
N HIS A 367 12.56 11.34 -6.43
CA HIS A 367 11.79 11.95 -5.34
C HIS A 367 12.63 12.64 -4.28
N ASP A 368 13.81 12.09 -3.98
CA ASP A 368 14.74 12.68 -3.01
C ASP A 368 16.20 12.44 -3.43
N LEU A 369 17.06 13.30 -2.92
CA LEU A 369 18.50 13.28 -3.16
C LEU A 369 19.20 13.73 -1.89
N TRP A 370 20.23 13.00 -1.49
CA TRP A 370 21.19 13.48 -0.51
C TRP A 370 22.57 13.50 -1.14
N ILE A 371 23.30 14.59 -0.91
CA ILE A 371 24.66 14.83 -1.41
C ILE A 371 25.53 15.01 -0.17
N ALA A 372 26.64 14.28 -0.07
CA ALA A 372 27.49 14.36 1.11
C ALA A 372 28.12 15.76 1.22
N PRO A 373 27.97 16.46 2.36
CA PRO A 373 28.55 17.79 2.56
C PRO A 373 30.05 17.85 2.28
N GLY A 374 30.81 16.83 2.69
CA GLY A 374 32.27 16.79 2.50
C GLY A 374 32.74 16.27 1.15
N ASP A 375 31.84 15.73 0.31
CA ASP A 375 32.19 15.08 -0.96
C ASP A 375 31.01 15.02 -1.93
N SER A 376 30.93 15.98 -2.86
CA SER A 376 29.83 16.07 -3.82
C SER A 376 29.71 14.89 -4.79
N ASP A 377 30.71 14.00 -4.87
CA ASP A 377 30.63 12.78 -5.68
C ASP A 377 29.83 11.66 -4.99
N ARG A 378 29.60 11.77 -3.68
CA ARG A 378 28.83 10.81 -2.89
C ARG A 378 27.37 11.23 -2.78
N MET A 379 26.48 10.45 -3.38
CA MET A 379 25.05 10.71 -3.34
C MET A 379 24.23 9.46 -3.15
N ILE A 380 23.04 9.61 -2.58
CA ILE A 380 21.95 8.64 -2.64
C ILE A 380 20.75 9.30 -3.29
N ASN A 381 20.12 8.60 -4.22
CA ASN A 381 18.90 9.02 -4.90
C ASN A 381 17.76 8.04 -4.58
N ALA A 382 16.61 8.58 -4.16
CA ALA A 382 15.35 7.84 -4.03
C ALA A 382 14.46 8.07 -5.25
N ASN A 383 13.86 7.02 -5.76
CA ASN A 383 13.02 7.00 -6.95
C ASN A 383 11.98 5.87 -6.94
N ASP A 384 11.17 5.74 -7.99
CA ASP A 384 10.09 4.72 -8.05
C ASP A 384 10.60 3.26 -8.10
N GLY A 385 11.91 3.05 -8.30
CA GLY A 385 12.59 1.76 -8.17
C GLY A 385 13.29 1.55 -6.83
N GLY A 386 13.16 2.48 -5.87
CA GLY A 386 13.77 2.41 -4.55
C GLY A 386 14.91 3.42 -4.38
N ALA A 387 16.00 3.07 -3.71
CA ALA A 387 17.20 3.90 -3.65
C ALA A 387 18.41 3.29 -4.36
N ASN A 388 19.33 4.16 -4.80
CA ASN A 388 20.61 3.79 -5.37
C ASN A 388 21.70 4.80 -4.94
N VAL A 389 22.93 4.33 -4.82
CA VAL A 389 24.08 5.09 -4.31
C VAL A 389 25.10 5.27 -5.41
N THR A 390 25.73 6.45 -5.45
CA THR A 390 26.89 6.75 -6.31
C THR A 390 28.05 7.27 -5.47
N MET A 391 29.26 6.94 -5.91
CA MET A 391 30.52 7.40 -5.33
C MET A 391 31.37 8.17 -6.35
N ASN A 392 30.77 8.56 -7.49
CA ASN A 392 31.44 9.23 -8.60
C ASN A 392 30.54 10.25 -9.29
N GLY A 393 29.74 10.98 -8.53
CA GLY A 393 29.01 12.15 -9.05
C GLY A 393 27.88 11.78 -10.02
N GLY A 394 27.37 10.55 -9.93
CA GLY A 394 26.28 10.02 -10.77
C GLY A 394 26.74 9.42 -12.11
N GLU A 395 28.03 9.13 -12.29
CA GLU A 395 28.51 8.40 -13.48
C GLU A 395 28.08 6.92 -13.46
N SER A 396 28.00 6.31 -12.28
CA SER A 396 27.45 4.96 -12.05
C SER A 396 26.72 4.88 -10.71
N TRP A 397 25.78 3.94 -10.60
CA TRP A 397 24.92 3.73 -9.44
C TRP A 397 24.88 2.25 -9.05
N THR A 398 24.58 1.96 -7.78
CA THR A 398 24.28 0.60 -7.30
C THR A 398 22.96 0.07 -7.89
N ASP A 399 22.81 -1.26 -7.89
CA ASP A 399 21.60 -1.95 -8.33
C ASP A 399 20.44 -1.76 -7.32
N GLN A 400 19.21 -2.11 -7.73
CA GLN A 400 17.97 -1.95 -6.95
C GLN A 400 17.28 -3.30 -6.66
N ASP A 401 18.07 -4.28 -6.25
CA ASP A 401 17.67 -5.68 -6.07
C ASP A 401 17.34 -5.99 -4.59
N TYR A 402 16.24 -5.43 -4.07
CA TYR A 402 15.75 -5.68 -2.71
C TYR A 402 14.23 -5.86 -2.69
N SER A 403 13.69 -6.64 -1.76
CA SER A 403 12.27 -7.04 -1.72
C SER A 403 11.34 -5.92 -1.23
N THR A 404 11.22 -4.86 -2.04
CA THR A 404 10.32 -3.72 -1.79
C THR A 404 9.26 -3.55 -2.89
N ALA A 405 9.06 -4.58 -3.71
CA ALA A 405 8.13 -4.53 -4.82
C ALA A 405 6.70 -4.20 -4.34
N GLN A 406 6.03 -3.34 -5.12
CA GLN A 406 4.70 -2.83 -4.85
C GLN A 406 3.68 -3.49 -5.80
N PHE A 407 3.05 -4.56 -5.34
CA PHE A 407 2.07 -5.30 -6.13
C PHE A 407 0.65 -4.81 -5.88
N TYR A 408 -0.11 -4.59 -6.96
CA TYR A 408 -1.50 -4.16 -6.85
C TYR A 408 -2.48 -5.30 -6.55
N ARG A 409 -2.20 -6.49 -7.07
CA ARG A 409 -3.05 -7.69 -7.05
C ARG A 409 -2.18 -8.94 -7.04
N VAL A 410 -2.72 -10.05 -6.53
CA VAL A 410 -2.08 -11.38 -6.59
C VAL A 410 -2.99 -12.40 -7.24
N ILE A 411 -2.41 -13.28 -8.04
CA ILE A 411 -3.05 -14.49 -8.55
C ILE A 411 -2.02 -15.63 -8.59
N THR A 412 -2.51 -16.84 -8.50
CA THR A 412 -1.74 -18.08 -8.62
C THR A 412 -2.00 -18.74 -9.98
N THR A 413 -1.05 -19.56 -10.42
CA THR A 413 -1.16 -20.34 -11.66
C THR A 413 -1.38 -21.81 -11.34
N GLU A 414 -1.96 -22.56 -12.28
CA GLU A 414 -2.19 -24.02 -12.15
C GLU A 414 -0.90 -24.87 -12.35
N HIS A 415 0.29 -24.27 -12.22
CA HIS A 415 1.54 -25.03 -12.20
C HIS A 415 1.63 -25.89 -10.94
N THR A 416 2.43 -26.96 -10.97
CA THR A 416 2.75 -27.74 -9.76
C THR A 416 4.27 -27.81 -9.58
N PRO A 417 4.84 -27.11 -8.58
CA PRO A 417 4.18 -26.17 -7.65
C PRO A 417 3.70 -24.90 -8.37
N TYR A 418 2.70 -24.22 -7.81
CA TYR A 418 2.12 -23.03 -8.41
C TYR A 418 3.11 -21.85 -8.44
N HIS A 419 2.89 -20.95 -9.39
CA HIS A 419 3.56 -19.65 -9.44
C HIS A 419 2.63 -18.54 -8.96
N ILE A 420 3.21 -17.52 -8.33
CA ILE A 420 2.56 -16.33 -7.81
C ILE A 420 2.85 -15.18 -8.78
N CYS A 421 1.81 -14.47 -9.20
CA CYS A 421 1.88 -13.44 -10.23
C CYS A 421 1.18 -12.15 -9.80
N GLY A 422 1.69 -11.00 -10.26
CA GLY A 422 1.05 -9.70 -10.07
C GLY A 422 1.64 -8.58 -10.92
N GLY A 423 0.88 -7.51 -11.10
CA GLY A 423 1.37 -6.25 -11.67
C GLY A 423 2.11 -5.43 -10.61
N GLN A 424 3.38 -5.11 -10.88
CA GLN A 424 4.20 -4.27 -9.98
C GLN A 424 4.24 -2.84 -10.50
N GLN A 425 3.90 -1.90 -9.62
CA GLN A 425 3.97 -0.47 -9.89
C GLN A 425 5.33 -0.02 -10.48
N ASP A 426 5.26 0.92 -11.42
CA ASP A 426 6.36 1.60 -12.12
C ASP A 426 7.28 0.66 -12.92
N ASN A 427 6.87 -0.60 -13.14
CA ASN A 427 7.72 -1.61 -13.74
C ASN A 427 6.89 -2.67 -14.50
N SER A 428 7.30 -3.94 -14.58
CA SER A 428 6.54 -5.00 -15.29
C SER A 428 5.73 -5.87 -14.34
N THR A 429 4.79 -6.63 -14.89
CA THR A 429 4.27 -7.84 -14.24
C THR A 429 5.43 -8.73 -13.80
N ALA A 430 5.26 -9.42 -12.68
CA ALA A 430 6.23 -10.39 -12.19
C ALA A 430 5.52 -11.66 -11.72
N CYS A 431 6.07 -12.79 -12.14
CA CYS A 431 5.68 -14.12 -11.70
C CYS A 431 6.91 -14.87 -11.15
N ILE A 432 6.71 -15.59 -10.05
CA ILE A 432 7.72 -16.39 -9.36
C ILE A 432 7.12 -17.73 -8.92
N PRO A 433 7.85 -18.85 -8.91
CA PRO A 433 7.36 -20.06 -8.25
C PRO A 433 7.31 -19.87 -6.74
N VAL A 434 6.28 -20.44 -6.09
CA VAL A 434 6.17 -20.35 -4.63
C VAL A 434 7.40 -20.94 -3.92
N ARG A 435 7.95 -22.04 -4.43
CA ARG A 435 9.13 -22.71 -3.86
C ARG A 435 10.48 -22.10 -4.28
N GLY A 436 10.48 -20.97 -4.97
CA GLY A 436 11.69 -20.28 -5.44
C GLY A 436 12.40 -20.96 -6.62
N TRP A 437 13.52 -20.37 -7.07
CA TRP A 437 14.41 -20.97 -8.07
C TRP A 437 15.77 -21.26 -7.46
N ASN A 438 16.36 -22.41 -7.82
CA ASN A 438 17.76 -22.74 -7.50
C ASN A 438 18.76 -22.11 -8.50
N GLN A 439 18.27 -21.49 -9.56
CA GLN A 439 19.05 -20.89 -10.65
C GLN A 439 18.31 -19.66 -11.17
N MET A 440 19.04 -18.62 -11.60
CA MET A 440 18.43 -17.48 -12.28
C MET A 440 17.67 -17.96 -13.52
N SER A 441 16.47 -17.46 -13.76
CA SER A 441 15.74 -17.85 -14.96
C SER A 441 16.33 -17.20 -16.18
N ALA A 442 16.63 -18.02 -17.19
CA ALA A 442 16.99 -17.58 -18.52
C ALA A 442 15.88 -16.77 -19.22
N ARG A 443 14.66 -16.73 -18.64
CA ARG A 443 13.48 -16.01 -19.15
C ARG A 443 13.24 -14.67 -18.45
N GLY A 444 14.11 -14.31 -17.51
CA GLY A 444 14.08 -13.03 -16.80
C GLY A 444 14.59 -11.84 -17.62
N PRO A 445 14.10 -10.61 -17.40
CA PRO A 445 14.75 -9.41 -17.93
C PRO A 445 16.21 -9.35 -17.45
N GLY A 446 17.16 -9.13 -18.36
CA GLY A 446 18.56 -8.80 -17.99
C GLY A 446 19.49 -9.94 -17.57
N ASN A 447 19.27 -11.21 -17.94
CA ASN A 447 20.15 -12.36 -17.64
C ASN A 447 20.43 -12.62 -16.14
N ARG A 448 19.60 -12.05 -15.24
CA ARG A 448 19.76 -12.12 -13.78
C ARG A 448 18.45 -12.26 -12.99
N ALA A 449 17.31 -12.53 -13.61
CA ALA A 449 16.05 -12.40 -12.89
C ALA A 449 15.65 -13.67 -12.11
N TRP A 450 15.11 -13.43 -10.92
CA TRP A 450 14.38 -14.40 -10.08
C TRP A 450 12.86 -14.38 -10.34
N TYR A 451 12.41 -13.70 -11.40
CA TYR A 451 11.02 -13.64 -11.87
C TYR A 451 10.93 -13.62 -13.41
N TYR A 452 9.72 -13.74 -13.95
CA TYR A 452 9.41 -13.48 -15.36
C TYR A 452 8.16 -12.60 -15.52
N ALA A 453 8.04 -11.88 -16.63
CA ALA A 453 6.87 -11.03 -16.94
C ALA A 453 5.88 -11.77 -17.86
N VAL A 454 4.59 -11.41 -17.79
CA VAL A 454 3.48 -12.16 -18.43
C VAL A 454 2.56 -11.30 -19.29
N GLY A 455 3.12 -10.35 -20.03
CA GLY A 455 2.34 -9.33 -20.74
C GLY A 455 1.87 -8.23 -19.80
N GLY A 456 0.95 -7.38 -20.29
CA GLY A 456 0.45 -6.23 -19.56
C GLY A 456 1.53 -5.16 -19.36
N CYS A 457 1.48 -4.45 -18.23
CA CYS A 457 2.53 -3.53 -17.79
C CYS A 457 2.66 -3.51 -16.25
N GLU A 458 2.79 -2.34 -15.65
CA GLU A 458 2.99 -2.11 -14.20
C GLU A 458 1.74 -2.26 -13.33
N SER A 459 0.55 -2.21 -13.92
CA SER A 459 -0.69 -2.12 -13.16
C SER A 459 -1.68 -3.24 -13.47
N GLY A 460 -2.61 -3.45 -12.54
CA GLY A 460 -3.81 -4.24 -12.78
C GLY A 460 -3.67 -5.74 -12.53
N TYR A 461 -4.66 -6.46 -13.04
CA TYR A 461 -4.83 -7.89 -12.84
C TYR A 461 -4.00 -8.69 -13.85
N VAL A 462 -3.58 -9.87 -13.41
CA VAL A 462 -3.09 -10.95 -14.26
C VAL A 462 -4.11 -12.07 -14.18
N ALA A 463 -4.38 -12.74 -15.29
CA ALA A 463 -5.23 -13.92 -15.39
C ALA A 463 -4.49 -14.98 -16.22
N PRO A 464 -3.84 -15.97 -15.57
CA PRO A 464 -3.28 -17.11 -16.29
C PRO A 464 -4.41 -17.93 -16.94
N ASN A 465 -4.16 -18.48 -18.13
CA ASN A 465 -5.11 -19.39 -18.74
C ASN A 465 -5.24 -20.66 -17.87
N PRO A 466 -6.46 -21.13 -17.55
CA PRO A 466 -6.66 -22.26 -16.64
C PRO A 466 -6.16 -23.62 -17.19
N ILE A 467 -5.89 -23.72 -18.49
CA ILE A 467 -5.51 -24.99 -19.16
C ILE A 467 -4.16 -24.87 -19.86
N ASP A 468 -3.95 -23.82 -20.64
CA ASP A 468 -2.69 -23.57 -21.35
C ASP A 468 -1.76 -22.70 -20.50
N LEU A 469 -0.92 -23.34 -19.68
CA LEU A 469 -0.10 -22.68 -18.66
C LEU A 469 0.95 -21.70 -19.22
N ASP A 470 1.20 -21.70 -20.53
CA ASP A 470 2.07 -20.73 -21.21
C ASP A 470 1.32 -19.45 -21.65
N VAL A 471 -0.02 -19.40 -21.54
CA VAL A 471 -0.84 -18.27 -21.99
C VAL A 471 -1.34 -17.43 -20.81
N PHE A 472 -1.16 -16.11 -20.91
CA PHE A 472 -1.54 -15.16 -19.88
C PHE A 472 -2.36 -14.01 -20.46
N TYR A 473 -3.25 -13.46 -19.64
CA TYR A 473 -3.99 -12.25 -19.93
C TYR A 473 -3.64 -11.22 -18.86
N ALA A 474 -3.12 -10.07 -19.26
CA ALA A 474 -2.59 -9.11 -18.29
C ALA A 474 -2.99 -7.69 -18.67
N GLY A 475 -3.49 -6.98 -17.67
CA GLY A 475 -3.91 -5.59 -17.76
C GLY A 475 -2.74 -4.60 -17.70
N CYS A 476 -3.08 -3.37 -18.00
CA CYS A 476 -2.22 -2.20 -17.92
C CYS A 476 -3.11 -0.97 -17.83
N TYR A 477 -2.60 0.13 -17.28
CA TYR A 477 -3.35 1.36 -17.14
C TYR A 477 -3.88 1.86 -18.50
N GLY A 478 -4.93 2.67 -18.43
CA GLY A 478 -5.59 3.19 -19.62
C GLY A 478 -6.34 2.13 -20.45
N GLY A 479 -6.75 1.03 -19.82
CA GLY A 479 -7.53 -0.04 -20.46
C GLY A 479 -6.75 -0.92 -21.43
N ALA A 480 -5.42 -0.86 -21.40
CA ALA A 480 -4.57 -1.77 -22.14
C ALA A 480 -4.70 -3.19 -21.58
N LEU A 481 -4.96 -4.15 -22.46
CA LEU A 481 -5.13 -5.56 -22.12
C LEU A 481 -4.40 -6.40 -23.18
N SER A 482 -3.61 -7.36 -22.73
CA SER A 482 -2.84 -8.22 -23.63
C SER A 482 -3.11 -9.70 -23.39
N ARG A 483 -3.11 -10.48 -24.47
CA ARG A 483 -2.85 -11.93 -24.45
C ARG A 483 -1.36 -12.13 -24.72
N PHE A 484 -0.68 -12.81 -23.83
CA PHE A 484 0.74 -13.15 -23.93
C PHE A 484 0.92 -14.66 -24.01
N ASP A 485 1.79 -15.11 -24.89
CA ASP A 485 2.19 -16.51 -25.06
C ASP A 485 3.67 -16.62 -24.68
N MET A 486 3.95 -17.24 -23.54
CA MET A 486 5.30 -17.32 -22.99
C MET A 486 6.20 -18.27 -23.78
N ASN A 487 5.64 -19.29 -24.42
CA ASN A 487 6.39 -20.25 -25.22
C ASN A 487 6.97 -19.60 -26.49
N THR A 488 6.20 -18.71 -27.12
CA THR A 488 6.61 -18.01 -28.35
C THR A 488 7.13 -16.59 -28.12
N GLY A 489 6.84 -15.99 -26.96
CA GLY A 489 7.07 -14.57 -26.68
C GLY A 489 6.08 -13.64 -27.39
N ALA A 490 5.04 -14.17 -28.03
CA ALA A 490 4.09 -13.37 -28.80
C ALA A 490 3.11 -12.62 -27.88
N THR A 491 2.89 -11.34 -28.15
CA THR A 491 1.90 -10.51 -27.45
C THR A 491 0.86 -9.99 -28.44
N ARG A 492 -0.42 -10.05 -28.06
CA ARG A 492 -1.55 -9.48 -28.81
C ARG A 492 -2.34 -8.52 -27.92
N ALA A 493 -2.52 -7.28 -28.36
CA ALA A 493 -3.45 -6.35 -27.74
C ALA A 493 -4.89 -6.82 -27.98
N ILE A 494 -5.70 -6.85 -26.92
CA ILE A 494 -7.06 -7.36 -26.89
C ILE A 494 -7.98 -6.43 -26.08
N ASN A 495 -7.69 -5.12 -26.09
CA ASN A 495 -8.47 -4.11 -25.40
C ASN A 495 -9.96 -4.20 -25.81
N VAL A 496 -10.87 -3.96 -24.86
CA VAL A 496 -12.31 -3.83 -25.15
C VAL A 496 -12.54 -2.67 -26.12
N TRP A 497 -11.89 -1.54 -25.84
CA TRP A 497 -11.94 -0.33 -26.65
C TRP A 497 -10.52 0.22 -26.82
N PRO A 498 -9.95 0.24 -28.04
CA PRO A 498 -8.55 0.57 -28.28
C PRO A 498 -8.34 2.10 -28.37
N GLU A 499 -8.69 2.83 -27.32
CA GLU A 499 -8.45 4.27 -27.16
C GLU A 499 -7.41 4.52 -26.06
N ASN A 500 -6.55 5.53 -26.22
CA ASN A 500 -5.65 5.97 -25.16
C ASN A 500 -6.36 7.06 -24.34
N PRO A 501 -6.70 6.82 -23.06
CA PRO A 501 -7.49 7.77 -22.26
C PRO A 501 -6.66 8.92 -21.68
N MET A 502 -5.33 8.93 -21.86
CA MET A 502 -4.47 9.96 -21.28
C MET A 502 -4.84 11.35 -21.78
N GLY A 503 -5.05 12.28 -20.86
CA GLY A 503 -5.47 13.66 -21.13
C GLY A 503 -6.98 13.87 -21.17
N GLN A 504 -7.79 12.81 -21.13
CA GLN A 504 -9.26 12.88 -21.08
C GLN A 504 -9.76 12.71 -19.64
N SER A 505 -10.90 13.33 -19.34
CA SER A 505 -11.62 13.09 -18.09
C SER A 505 -12.62 11.95 -18.23
N SER A 506 -13.10 11.41 -17.10
CA SER A 506 -14.03 10.28 -17.09
C SER A 506 -15.30 10.59 -17.90
N GLU A 507 -15.77 11.83 -17.91
CA GLU A 507 -16.94 12.26 -18.69
C GLU A 507 -16.72 12.26 -20.21
N ASP A 508 -15.47 12.33 -20.67
CA ASP A 508 -15.11 12.34 -22.09
C ASP A 508 -14.89 10.92 -22.66
N LEU A 509 -14.76 9.91 -21.80
CA LEU A 509 -14.44 8.54 -22.17
C LEU A 509 -15.70 7.74 -22.54
N ILE A 510 -15.64 7.05 -23.69
CA ILE A 510 -16.69 6.11 -24.11
C ILE A 510 -16.73 4.89 -23.18
N GLU A 511 -15.56 4.30 -22.96
CA GLU A 511 -15.36 3.21 -22.01
C GLU A 511 -14.40 3.69 -20.93
N ARG A 512 -14.94 3.87 -19.71
CA ARG A 512 -14.16 4.28 -18.54
C ARG A 512 -13.49 3.04 -17.98
N VAL A 513 -12.17 3.04 -17.96
CA VAL A 513 -11.39 1.90 -17.46
C VAL A 513 -10.47 2.37 -16.35
N GLN A 514 -10.49 1.62 -15.26
CA GLN A 514 -9.65 1.91 -14.10
C GLN A 514 -8.19 1.50 -14.34
N TRP A 515 -7.25 2.16 -13.66
CA TRP A 515 -5.84 1.77 -13.53
C TRP A 515 -5.60 0.27 -13.29
N THR A 516 -6.44 -0.38 -12.47
CA THR A 516 -6.44 -1.79 -12.09
C THR A 516 -7.81 -2.41 -12.29
N PHE A 517 -8.27 -2.46 -13.55
CA PHE A 517 -9.56 -3.09 -13.90
C PHE A 517 -9.52 -4.62 -13.77
N PRO A 518 -10.64 -5.28 -13.40
CA PRO A 518 -10.68 -6.72 -13.16
C PRO A 518 -10.55 -7.53 -14.44
N ILE A 519 -9.83 -8.65 -14.39
CA ILE A 519 -9.70 -9.64 -15.47
C ILE A 519 -9.83 -11.02 -14.81
N VAL A 520 -10.91 -11.75 -15.10
CA VAL A 520 -11.22 -13.00 -14.39
C VAL A 520 -11.79 -14.06 -15.33
N PHE A 521 -11.32 -15.29 -15.21
CA PHE A 521 -11.90 -16.43 -15.91
C PHE A 521 -13.18 -16.91 -15.25
N SER A 522 -14.06 -17.54 -16.04
CA SER A 522 -15.14 -18.35 -15.51
C SER A 522 -14.60 -19.59 -14.80
N HIS A 523 -15.20 -19.96 -13.67
CA HIS A 523 -14.93 -21.25 -13.00
C HIS A 523 -15.58 -22.46 -13.71
N HIS A 524 -16.39 -22.21 -14.74
CA HIS A 524 -17.17 -23.25 -15.43
C HIS A 524 -16.74 -23.51 -16.87
N ASP A 525 -16.04 -22.56 -17.49
CA ASP A 525 -15.60 -22.66 -18.88
C ASP A 525 -14.25 -21.92 -19.04
N PRO A 526 -13.14 -22.63 -19.31
CA PRO A 526 -11.82 -22.02 -19.40
C PRO A 526 -11.65 -21.12 -20.62
N ASP A 527 -12.56 -21.14 -21.59
CA ASP A 527 -12.52 -20.22 -22.73
C ASP A 527 -13.23 -18.88 -22.44
N VAL A 528 -13.97 -18.78 -21.33
CA VAL A 528 -14.72 -17.59 -20.95
C VAL A 528 -13.90 -16.69 -20.03
N LEU A 529 -13.57 -15.50 -20.52
CA LEU A 529 -12.86 -14.46 -19.78
C LEU A 529 -13.73 -13.20 -19.67
N TYR A 530 -13.78 -12.61 -18.47
CA TYR A 530 -14.48 -11.36 -18.18
C TYR A 530 -13.51 -10.21 -17.92
N THR A 531 -13.92 -8.99 -18.26
CA THR A 531 -13.21 -7.75 -17.91
C THR A 531 -14.18 -6.58 -17.65
N GLY A 532 -13.71 -5.53 -16.97
CA GLY A 532 -14.51 -4.38 -16.55
C GLY A 532 -14.12 -3.04 -17.19
N THR A 533 -15.14 -2.29 -17.62
CA THR A 533 -15.09 -0.82 -17.84
C THR A 533 -16.04 -0.18 -16.82
N GLN A 534 -16.92 0.77 -17.17
CA GLN A 534 -18.16 1.00 -16.42
C GLN A 534 -19.21 -0.12 -16.63
N LYS A 535 -18.88 -1.10 -17.47
CA LYS A 535 -19.71 -2.25 -17.85
C LYS A 535 -18.90 -3.54 -17.68
N VAL A 536 -19.59 -4.67 -17.67
CA VAL A 536 -19.00 -6.02 -17.72
C VAL A 536 -18.93 -6.48 -19.17
N TRP A 537 -17.77 -7.00 -19.57
CA TRP A 537 -17.48 -7.53 -20.90
C TRP A 537 -17.07 -8.98 -20.82
N LYS A 538 -17.40 -9.76 -21.85
CA LYS A 538 -17.06 -11.18 -21.99
C LYS A 538 -16.37 -11.47 -23.31
N THR A 539 -15.42 -12.37 -23.31
CA THR A 539 -14.87 -12.99 -24.51
C THR A 539 -14.88 -14.50 -24.37
N THR A 540 -14.99 -15.19 -25.51
CA THR A 540 -14.92 -16.66 -25.67
C THR A 540 -13.88 -17.08 -26.71
N ASN A 541 -13.08 -16.12 -27.18
CA ASN A 541 -12.13 -16.30 -28.28
C ASN A 541 -10.81 -15.58 -28.00
N GLU A 542 -10.39 -15.64 -26.73
CA GLU A 542 -9.12 -15.07 -26.25
C GLU A 542 -8.98 -13.56 -26.55
N GLY A 543 -10.08 -12.81 -26.46
CA GLY A 543 -10.08 -11.36 -26.65
C GLY A 543 -9.99 -10.90 -28.11
N GLN A 544 -10.27 -11.78 -29.09
CA GLN A 544 -10.42 -11.34 -30.49
C GLN A 544 -11.69 -10.49 -30.69
N SER A 545 -12.71 -10.72 -29.87
CA SER A 545 -13.90 -9.88 -29.78
C SER A 545 -14.47 -9.90 -28.37
N TRP A 546 -15.15 -8.81 -28.00
CA TRP A 546 -15.82 -8.64 -26.71
C TRP A 546 -17.34 -8.46 -26.88
N GLU A 547 -18.09 -9.16 -26.05
CA GLU A 547 -19.54 -9.02 -25.89
C GLU A 547 -19.83 -8.17 -24.65
N GLN A 548 -20.68 -7.16 -24.79
CA GLN A 548 -21.17 -6.38 -23.65
C GLN A 548 -22.21 -7.19 -22.89
N LEU A 549 -21.97 -7.47 -21.61
CA LEU A 549 -22.89 -8.24 -20.76
C LEU A 549 -23.75 -7.38 -19.82
N SER A 550 -23.41 -6.11 -19.61
CA SER A 550 -24.15 -5.26 -18.68
C SER A 550 -24.40 -3.86 -19.25
N PRO A 551 -25.39 -3.11 -18.71
CA PRO A 551 -25.39 -1.66 -18.84
C PRO A 551 -24.25 -1.03 -18.02
N ASP A 552 -24.23 0.30 -17.92
CA ASP A 552 -23.40 0.99 -16.92
C ASP A 552 -23.87 0.58 -15.51
N LEU A 553 -22.98 -0.01 -14.72
CA LEU A 553 -23.26 -0.51 -13.37
C LEU A 553 -22.74 0.42 -12.27
N THR A 554 -22.48 1.67 -12.62
CA THR A 554 -21.84 2.65 -11.73
C THR A 554 -22.81 3.76 -11.36
N ARG A 555 -22.51 4.50 -10.30
CA ARG A 555 -23.28 5.68 -9.91
C ARG A 555 -23.13 6.80 -10.94
N ALA A 556 -21.93 6.95 -11.51
CA ALA A 556 -21.59 7.95 -12.54
C ALA A 556 -22.03 9.37 -12.16
N ASP A 557 -21.78 9.77 -10.91
CA ASP A 557 -22.10 11.10 -10.43
C ASP A 557 -21.24 12.15 -11.17
N PRO A 558 -21.85 13.12 -11.89
CA PRO A 558 -21.11 14.15 -12.63
C PRO A 558 -20.08 14.92 -11.79
N MET A 559 -20.28 15.05 -10.47
CA MET A 559 -19.31 15.68 -9.56
C MET A 559 -17.95 14.97 -9.55
N THR A 560 -17.91 13.69 -9.90
CA THR A 560 -16.73 12.82 -9.81
C THR A 560 -16.08 12.52 -11.15
N MET A 561 -16.60 13.06 -12.26
CA MET A 561 -16.15 12.66 -13.60
C MET A 561 -15.30 13.70 -14.34
N GLY A 562 -15.16 14.92 -13.78
CA GLY A 562 -14.47 16.03 -14.41
C GLY A 562 -12.93 15.95 -14.38
N PRO A 563 -12.24 17.01 -14.85
CA PRO A 563 -10.79 17.03 -14.97
C PRO A 563 -10.06 17.12 -13.61
N SER A 564 -9.06 16.26 -13.44
CA SER A 564 -8.16 16.23 -12.27
C SER A 564 -6.89 17.08 -12.45
N GLY A 565 -6.19 17.42 -11.36
CA GLY A 565 -4.94 18.18 -11.35
C GLY A 565 -5.03 19.56 -10.68
N GLY A 566 -6.24 20.07 -10.47
CA GLY A 566 -6.45 21.40 -9.90
C GLY A 566 -6.25 22.54 -10.90
N PRO A 567 -6.00 23.78 -10.41
CA PRO A 567 -6.08 24.98 -11.24
C PRO A 567 -4.85 25.23 -12.11
N ILE A 568 -3.67 24.66 -11.81
CA ILE A 568 -2.41 24.96 -12.51
C ILE A 568 -2.02 23.85 -13.48
N THR A 569 -1.58 22.70 -12.98
CA THR A 569 -1.13 21.56 -13.80
C THR A 569 -2.18 20.46 -13.77
N ARG A 570 -2.82 20.18 -14.91
CA ARG A 570 -3.73 19.04 -15.04
C ARG A 570 -2.98 17.70 -15.01
N ASP A 571 -3.57 16.68 -14.41
CA ASP A 571 -3.08 15.30 -14.45
C ASP A 571 -4.24 14.34 -14.75
N GLN A 572 -4.19 13.71 -15.92
CA GLN A 572 -5.17 12.75 -16.40
C GLN A 572 -4.43 11.58 -17.02
N THR A 573 -3.90 10.72 -16.16
CA THR A 573 -3.05 9.58 -16.58
C THR A 573 -3.79 8.26 -16.55
N GLY A 574 -5.03 8.25 -16.04
CA GLY A 574 -5.90 7.08 -15.94
C GLY A 574 -6.09 6.55 -14.52
N VAL A 575 -5.30 7.00 -13.54
CA VAL A 575 -5.52 6.68 -12.11
C VAL A 575 -6.79 7.37 -11.60
N GLU A 576 -7.10 8.52 -12.18
CA GLU A 576 -8.24 9.39 -11.86
C GLU A 576 -9.53 8.96 -12.57
N THR A 577 -9.46 7.99 -13.51
CA THR A 577 -10.67 7.45 -14.14
C THR A 577 -11.53 6.79 -13.07
N PHE A 578 -12.76 7.26 -12.93
CA PHE A 578 -13.68 6.91 -11.86
C PHE A 578 -15.06 6.58 -12.42
N ALA A 579 -15.94 6.03 -11.58
CA ALA A 579 -17.21 5.44 -12.00
C ALA A 579 -16.96 4.28 -12.97
N THR A 580 -16.25 3.27 -12.48
CA THR A 580 -15.87 2.03 -13.18
C THR A 580 -16.27 0.79 -12.36
N VAL A 581 -16.53 -0.32 -13.03
CA VAL A 581 -16.58 -1.66 -12.43
C VAL A 581 -15.16 -2.05 -12.04
N PHE A 582 -14.95 -2.19 -10.73
CA PHE A 582 -13.65 -2.40 -10.12
C PHE A 582 -13.43 -3.86 -9.67
N ALA A 583 -14.52 -4.60 -9.43
CA ALA A 583 -14.50 -6.01 -9.06
C ALA A 583 -15.52 -6.80 -9.89
N ILE A 584 -15.13 -7.98 -10.36
CA ILE A 584 -16.02 -8.97 -11.00
C ILE A 584 -15.74 -10.32 -10.34
N ALA A 585 -16.79 -11.01 -9.90
CA ALA A 585 -16.69 -12.32 -9.29
C ALA A 585 -17.75 -13.27 -9.87
N PRO A 586 -17.39 -14.13 -10.83
CA PRO A 586 -18.24 -15.23 -11.28
C PRO A 586 -18.50 -16.21 -10.13
N SER A 587 -19.67 -16.85 -10.10
CA SER A 587 -19.94 -17.88 -9.10
C SER A 587 -19.15 -19.16 -9.39
N TYR A 588 -18.76 -19.86 -8.32
CA TYR A 588 -18.24 -21.24 -8.40
C TYR A 588 -19.32 -22.30 -8.62
N HIS A 589 -20.61 -21.93 -8.48
CA HIS A 589 -21.71 -22.90 -8.39
C HIS A 589 -22.71 -22.82 -9.55
N ASP A 590 -22.71 -21.73 -10.32
CA ASP A 590 -23.65 -21.44 -11.39
C ASP A 590 -23.05 -20.43 -12.37
N ALA A 591 -22.84 -20.86 -13.62
CA ALA A 591 -22.23 -20.04 -14.68
C ALA A 591 -23.05 -18.80 -15.07
N GLU A 592 -24.34 -18.78 -14.73
CA GLU A 592 -25.23 -17.65 -15.02
C GLU A 592 -25.18 -16.58 -13.92
N VAL A 593 -24.49 -16.85 -12.79
CA VAL A 593 -24.39 -15.93 -11.67
C VAL A 593 -23.05 -15.19 -11.68
N ILE A 594 -23.10 -13.87 -11.82
CA ILE A 594 -21.92 -12.99 -11.84
C ILE A 594 -22.20 -11.79 -10.94
N TRP A 595 -21.24 -11.47 -10.07
CA TRP A 595 -21.25 -10.28 -9.23
C TRP A 595 -20.34 -9.21 -9.83
N ALA A 596 -20.73 -7.94 -9.69
CA ALA A 596 -19.94 -6.79 -10.08
C ALA A 596 -19.98 -5.71 -8.99
N GLY A 597 -18.84 -5.07 -8.71
CA GLY A 597 -18.73 -3.96 -7.76
C GLY A 597 -18.04 -2.76 -8.40
N SER A 598 -18.53 -1.55 -8.14
CA SER A 598 -17.97 -0.31 -8.71
C SER A 598 -17.07 0.44 -7.73
N ASP A 599 -16.17 1.27 -8.28
CA ASP A 599 -15.30 2.15 -7.48
C ASP A 599 -16.03 3.34 -6.86
N ASP A 600 -17.30 3.57 -7.25
CA ASP A 600 -18.21 4.58 -6.72
C ASP A 600 -19.35 4.03 -5.83
N GLY A 601 -19.25 2.75 -5.46
CA GLY A 601 -19.93 2.17 -4.29
C GLY A 601 -21.18 1.34 -4.55
N LEU A 602 -21.39 0.86 -5.77
CA LEU A 602 -22.52 -0.01 -6.10
C LEU A 602 -22.09 -1.47 -6.21
N VAL A 603 -22.97 -2.38 -5.80
CA VAL A 603 -22.83 -3.83 -5.97
C VAL A 603 -24.02 -4.35 -6.77
N HIS A 604 -23.75 -5.08 -7.84
CA HIS A 604 -24.77 -5.69 -8.69
C HIS A 604 -24.57 -7.19 -8.83
N VAL A 605 -25.66 -7.91 -9.05
CA VAL A 605 -25.65 -9.34 -9.37
C VAL A 605 -26.56 -9.64 -10.56
N THR A 606 -26.07 -10.46 -11.48
CA THR A 606 -26.91 -11.15 -12.48
C THR A 606 -27.03 -12.62 -12.11
N ARG A 607 -28.14 -13.24 -12.49
CA ARG A 607 -28.42 -14.67 -12.27
C ARG A 607 -28.97 -15.35 -13.52
N ASP A 608 -28.82 -14.69 -14.66
CA ASP A 608 -29.32 -15.10 -15.97
C ASP A 608 -28.31 -14.74 -17.07
N GLY A 609 -27.02 -14.83 -16.75
CA GLY A 609 -25.94 -14.73 -17.73
C GLY A 609 -25.69 -13.30 -18.23
N GLY A 610 -26.14 -12.30 -17.49
CA GLY A 610 -26.00 -10.87 -17.82
C GLY A 610 -27.23 -10.25 -18.49
N LEU A 611 -28.31 -11.02 -18.71
CA LEU A 611 -29.53 -10.47 -19.32
C LEU A 611 -30.18 -9.41 -18.42
N ASN A 612 -30.18 -9.63 -17.09
CA ASN A 612 -30.64 -8.67 -16.10
C ASN A 612 -29.63 -8.54 -14.95
N TRP A 613 -29.43 -7.30 -14.50
CA TRP A 613 -28.59 -6.95 -13.36
C TRP A 613 -29.43 -6.30 -12.27
N THR A 614 -29.29 -6.76 -11.04
CA THR A 614 -29.99 -6.22 -9.86
C THR A 614 -28.99 -5.50 -8.98
N ASP A 615 -29.26 -4.23 -8.64
CA ASP A 615 -28.54 -3.51 -7.60
C ASP A 615 -28.87 -4.14 -6.24
N VAL A 616 -27.84 -4.66 -5.59
CA VAL A 616 -27.88 -5.36 -4.31
C VAL A 616 -26.91 -4.72 -3.32
N THR A 617 -26.62 -3.42 -3.48
CA THR A 617 -25.69 -2.68 -2.63
C THR A 617 -26.09 -2.79 -1.14
N PRO A 618 -25.14 -3.08 -0.21
CA PRO A 618 -25.41 -3.10 1.21
C PRO A 618 -26.08 -1.78 1.67
N PRO A 619 -27.22 -1.81 2.38
CA PRO A 619 -27.97 -0.58 2.71
C PRO A 619 -27.22 0.43 3.60
N ASP A 620 -26.21 -0.03 4.34
CA ASP A 620 -25.35 0.81 5.21
C ASP A 620 -23.99 1.16 4.56
N ALA A 621 -23.78 0.80 3.29
CA ALA A 621 -22.58 1.21 2.55
C ALA A 621 -22.57 2.75 2.40
N PRO A 622 -21.49 3.43 2.83
CA PRO A 622 -21.38 4.87 2.65
C PRO A 622 -21.19 5.22 1.17
N ASP A 623 -21.67 6.40 0.76
CA ASP A 623 -21.48 6.88 -0.59
C ASP A 623 -19.99 6.96 -0.97
N PHE A 624 -19.68 6.58 -2.21
CA PHE A 624 -18.33 6.56 -2.79
C PHE A 624 -17.32 5.64 -2.06
N VAL A 625 -17.80 4.64 -1.32
CA VAL A 625 -16.94 3.51 -0.94
C VAL A 625 -16.50 2.78 -2.21
N ARG A 626 -15.20 2.55 -2.40
CA ARG A 626 -14.73 1.72 -3.50
C ARG A 626 -14.98 0.27 -3.13
N ILE A 627 -15.77 -0.46 -3.92
CA ILE A 627 -15.90 -1.92 -3.79
C ILE A 627 -14.61 -2.55 -4.30
N ASN A 628 -13.69 -2.86 -3.39
CA ASN A 628 -12.31 -3.23 -3.76
C ASN A 628 -12.19 -4.70 -4.17
N THR A 629 -12.95 -5.59 -3.50
CA THR A 629 -13.06 -7.01 -3.86
C THR A 629 -14.46 -7.56 -3.57
N ILE A 630 -14.88 -8.52 -4.37
CA ILE A 630 -16.02 -9.40 -4.09
C ILE A 630 -15.49 -10.84 -4.12
N ASP A 631 -15.77 -11.60 -3.09
CA ASP A 631 -15.48 -13.04 -3.03
C ASP A 631 -16.80 -13.81 -3.05
N ALA A 632 -17.09 -14.44 -4.19
CA ALA A 632 -18.24 -15.33 -4.31
C ALA A 632 -17.87 -16.66 -3.63
N SER A 633 -18.68 -17.13 -2.69
CA SER A 633 -18.32 -18.29 -1.85
C SER A 633 -18.03 -19.55 -2.71
N PRO A 634 -16.84 -20.16 -2.58
CA PRO A 634 -16.53 -21.42 -3.25
C PRO A 634 -17.33 -22.59 -2.67
N THR A 635 -17.88 -22.45 -1.45
CA THR A 635 -18.53 -23.55 -0.73
C THR A 635 -20.06 -23.45 -0.67
N THR A 636 -20.61 -22.24 -0.80
CA THR A 636 -22.03 -21.97 -0.54
C THR A 636 -22.69 -21.13 -1.64
N ARG A 637 -23.76 -21.65 -2.26
CA ARG A 637 -24.54 -20.93 -3.28
C ARG A 637 -25.17 -19.65 -2.72
N GLY A 638 -25.07 -18.56 -3.46
CA GLY A 638 -25.69 -17.28 -3.13
C GLY A 638 -24.98 -16.48 -2.03
N LYS A 639 -23.96 -17.08 -1.41
CA LYS A 639 -23.12 -16.43 -0.40
C LYS A 639 -21.99 -15.65 -1.06
N ALA A 640 -21.73 -14.45 -0.56
CA ALA A 640 -20.61 -13.62 -1.01
C ALA A 640 -20.13 -12.68 0.11
N TYR A 641 -18.86 -12.29 0.02
CA TYR A 641 -18.23 -11.28 0.87
C TYR A 641 -17.79 -10.09 0.04
N VAL A 642 -18.01 -8.89 0.54
CA VAL A 642 -17.67 -7.63 -0.15
C VAL A 642 -16.78 -6.80 0.76
N SER A 643 -15.58 -6.45 0.30
CA SER A 643 -14.67 -5.54 0.99
C SER A 643 -14.69 -4.16 0.34
N GLY A 644 -14.78 -3.11 1.16
CA GLY A 644 -14.83 -1.73 0.71
C GLY A 644 -13.74 -0.85 1.32
N ILE A 645 -13.26 0.15 0.58
CA ILE A 645 -12.31 1.15 1.09
C ILE A 645 -12.79 2.58 0.81
N ARG A 646 -12.56 3.49 1.75
CA ARG A 646 -13.01 4.90 1.65
C ARG A 646 -11.98 5.94 2.15
N TYR A 647 -10.74 5.54 2.43
CA TYR A 647 -9.72 6.44 3.01
C TYR A 647 -9.40 7.70 2.16
N LEU A 648 -9.62 7.62 0.84
CA LEU A 648 -9.51 8.74 -0.09
C LEU A 648 -10.77 9.63 -0.14
N VAL A 649 -11.73 9.46 0.77
CA VAL A 649 -12.93 10.29 0.88
C VAL A 649 -13.15 10.57 2.37
N ASP A 650 -12.99 11.83 2.76
CA ASP A 650 -13.16 12.30 4.14
C ASP A 650 -12.22 11.63 5.18
N ASP A 651 -11.07 11.08 4.77
CA ASP A 651 -10.16 10.31 5.64
C ASP A 651 -10.85 9.13 6.35
N ASP A 652 -11.87 8.52 5.73
CA ASP A 652 -12.60 7.40 6.31
C ASP A 652 -11.79 6.09 6.23
N ARG A 653 -11.06 5.82 7.32
CA ARG A 653 -10.22 4.62 7.52
C ARG A 653 -10.98 3.45 8.16
N ALA A 654 -12.31 3.49 8.26
CA ALA A 654 -13.06 2.42 8.88
C ALA A 654 -12.98 1.10 8.09
N PRO A 655 -12.98 -0.06 8.77
CA PRO A 655 -13.13 -1.34 8.09
C PRO A 655 -14.54 -1.53 7.54
N TYR A 656 -14.60 -2.06 6.32
CA TYR A 656 -15.83 -2.43 5.65
C TYR A 656 -15.71 -3.83 5.05
N ILE A 657 -16.42 -4.77 5.67
CA ILE A 657 -16.69 -6.10 5.12
C ILE A 657 -18.17 -6.38 5.29
N TRP A 658 -18.86 -6.71 4.20
CA TRP A 658 -20.25 -7.15 4.22
C TRP A 658 -20.38 -8.57 3.73
N LYS A 659 -21.25 -9.34 4.38
CA LYS A 659 -21.60 -10.70 4.03
C LYS A 659 -23.07 -10.79 3.62
N THR A 660 -23.35 -11.56 2.58
CA THR A 660 -24.70 -12.01 2.20
C THR A 660 -24.71 -13.53 2.06
N ASP A 661 -25.87 -14.16 2.29
CA ASP A 661 -26.11 -15.60 2.07
C ASP A 661 -27.22 -15.85 1.02
N ASP A 662 -27.76 -14.79 0.41
CA ASP A 662 -29.02 -14.85 -0.36
C ASP A 662 -29.00 -14.03 -1.65
N TYR A 663 -27.85 -13.99 -2.32
CA TYR A 663 -27.62 -13.22 -3.54
C TYR A 663 -27.80 -11.71 -3.33
N GLY A 664 -27.44 -11.19 -2.14
CA GLY A 664 -27.43 -9.76 -1.84
C GLY A 664 -28.79 -9.19 -1.47
N GLN A 665 -29.80 -10.03 -1.20
CA GLN A 665 -31.11 -9.56 -0.71
C GLN A 665 -31.02 -9.07 0.74
N SER A 666 -30.12 -9.64 1.54
CA SER A 666 -29.78 -9.20 2.88
C SER A 666 -28.27 -9.19 3.11
N TRP A 667 -27.84 -8.28 3.99
CA TRP A 667 -26.43 -8.04 4.30
C TRP A 667 -26.19 -7.94 5.79
N THR A 668 -25.02 -8.41 6.23
CA THR A 668 -24.49 -8.23 7.58
C THR A 668 -23.09 -7.64 7.49
N LYS A 669 -22.83 -6.52 8.19
CA LYS A 669 -21.47 -5.99 8.35
C LYS A 669 -20.70 -6.86 9.35
N ILE A 670 -19.54 -7.38 8.94
CA ILE A 670 -18.77 -8.41 9.66
C ILE A 670 -17.33 -7.94 9.93
N VAL A 671 -17.19 -6.94 10.81
CA VAL A 671 -15.88 -6.28 11.10
C VAL A 671 -15.47 -6.38 12.57
N GLY A 672 -16.14 -7.21 13.36
CA GLY A 672 -15.85 -7.35 14.79
C GLY A 672 -14.42 -7.85 15.03
N GLY A 673 -13.65 -7.21 15.90
CA GLY A 673 -12.26 -7.57 16.19
C GLY A 673 -11.21 -6.84 15.34
N ILE A 674 -11.62 -6.19 14.25
CA ILE A 674 -10.73 -5.32 13.45
C ILE A 674 -10.72 -3.91 14.08
N PRO A 675 -9.54 -3.27 14.25
CA PRO A 675 -9.45 -1.88 14.71
C PRO A 675 -10.25 -0.93 13.81
N GLY A 676 -10.88 0.09 14.41
CA GLY A 676 -11.76 1.01 13.69
C GLY A 676 -11.07 1.91 12.66
N ASP A 677 -9.75 1.85 12.55
CA ASP A 677 -8.91 2.64 11.65
C ASP A 677 -8.02 1.78 10.72
N ASP A 678 -8.28 0.47 10.68
CA ASP A 678 -7.60 -0.50 9.82
C ASP A 678 -8.55 -0.98 8.72
N PHE A 679 -8.56 -0.28 7.60
CA PHE A 679 -9.47 -0.60 6.51
C PHE A 679 -9.04 -1.88 5.77
N ILE A 680 -10.02 -2.56 5.18
CA ILE A 680 -9.85 -3.89 4.57
C ILE A 680 -9.86 -3.79 3.06
N ARG A 681 -8.80 -4.31 2.44
CA ARG A 681 -8.58 -4.29 0.99
C ARG A 681 -9.17 -5.53 0.33
N ALA A 682 -9.03 -6.70 0.95
CA ALA A 682 -9.57 -7.94 0.41
C ALA A 682 -10.06 -8.87 1.52
N THR A 683 -11.07 -9.67 1.22
CA THR A 683 -11.52 -10.81 2.06
C THR A 683 -11.65 -12.04 1.16
N ARG A 684 -11.21 -13.21 1.63
CA ARG A 684 -11.41 -14.51 0.95
C ARG A 684 -11.90 -15.57 1.92
N GLU A 685 -12.84 -16.39 1.48
CA GLU A 685 -13.24 -17.63 2.15
C GLU A 685 -12.28 -18.78 1.79
N ASP A 686 -11.92 -19.58 2.79
CA ASP A 686 -11.16 -20.79 2.57
C ASP A 686 -12.00 -21.80 1.75
N PRO A 687 -11.46 -22.34 0.64
CA PRO A 687 -12.20 -23.24 -0.24
C PRO A 687 -12.46 -24.62 0.39
N ALA A 688 -11.71 -25.01 1.42
CA ALA A 688 -11.83 -26.31 2.10
C ALA A 688 -12.67 -26.23 3.39
N ARG A 689 -12.70 -25.08 4.08
CA ARG A 689 -13.46 -24.87 5.31
C ARG A 689 -14.46 -23.70 5.17
N PRO A 690 -15.76 -23.98 4.98
CA PRO A 690 -16.79 -22.95 4.97
C PRO A 690 -16.75 -22.08 6.24
N GLY A 691 -16.80 -20.76 6.06
CA GLY A 691 -16.77 -19.79 7.17
C GLY A 691 -15.42 -19.57 7.85
N LEU A 692 -14.33 -20.20 7.39
CA LEU A 692 -12.97 -19.77 7.69
C LEU A 692 -12.59 -18.68 6.68
N LEU A 693 -12.28 -17.48 7.16
CA LEU A 693 -12.00 -16.31 6.32
C LEU A 693 -10.63 -15.70 6.62
N TYR A 694 -10.04 -15.10 5.59
CA TYR A 694 -8.85 -14.27 5.68
C TYR A 694 -9.13 -12.87 5.13
N ALA A 695 -8.59 -11.82 5.78
CA ALA A 695 -8.75 -10.44 5.34
C ALA A 695 -7.40 -9.72 5.24
N ALA A 696 -7.12 -9.13 4.08
CA ALA A 696 -6.00 -8.24 3.81
C ALA A 696 -6.34 -6.82 4.28
N SER A 697 -5.51 -6.25 5.15
CA SER A 697 -5.71 -4.90 5.69
C SER A 697 -4.59 -3.95 5.32
N GLU A 698 -4.68 -2.72 5.83
CA GLU A 698 -3.64 -1.71 5.68
C GLU A 698 -2.39 -2.01 6.52
N ARG A 699 -2.50 -2.82 7.58
CA ARG A 699 -1.39 -3.09 8.50
C ARG A 699 -0.99 -4.55 8.63
N THR A 700 -1.88 -5.50 8.32
CA THR A 700 -1.66 -6.93 8.54
C THR A 700 -2.67 -7.82 7.78
N VAL A 701 -2.66 -9.13 8.04
CA VAL A 701 -3.71 -10.09 7.69
C VAL A 701 -4.53 -10.44 8.93
N TYR A 702 -5.84 -10.62 8.78
CA TYR A 702 -6.72 -11.13 9.83
C TYR A 702 -7.30 -12.49 9.45
N VAL A 703 -7.65 -13.31 10.45
CA VAL A 703 -8.36 -14.59 10.32
C VAL A 703 -9.68 -14.55 11.09
N SER A 704 -10.73 -15.19 10.55
CA SER A 704 -11.99 -15.42 11.24
C SER A 704 -12.40 -16.89 11.14
N PHE A 705 -12.70 -17.51 12.28
CA PHE A 705 -13.14 -18.92 12.35
C PHE A 705 -14.66 -19.08 12.42
N ASN A 706 -15.40 -17.96 12.39
CA ASN A 706 -16.84 -17.90 12.66
C ASN A 706 -17.57 -17.02 11.63
N ASP A 707 -17.15 -17.13 10.37
CA ASP A 707 -17.81 -16.53 9.22
C ASP A 707 -17.84 -14.98 9.27
N GLY A 708 -16.77 -14.39 9.82
CA GLY A 708 -16.55 -12.95 9.91
C GLY A 708 -17.15 -12.28 11.15
N ALA A 709 -17.84 -13.03 12.01
CA ALA A 709 -18.43 -12.45 13.22
C ALA A 709 -17.37 -11.85 14.16
N GLN A 710 -16.20 -12.50 14.25
CA GLN A 710 -15.01 -12.00 14.94
C GLN A 710 -13.74 -12.32 14.14
N TRP A 711 -12.84 -11.35 14.12
CA TRP A 711 -11.54 -11.40 13.47
C TRP A 711 -10.43 -11.33 14.51
N GLN A 712 -9.33 -12.01 14.22
CA GLN A 712 -8.10 -12.00 15.00
C GLN A 712 -6.92 -11.70 14.08
N PRO A 713 -5.90 -10.96 14.54
CA PRO A 713 -4.68 -10.78 13.75
C PRO A 713 -4.06 -12.14 13.40
N LEU A 714 -3.57 -12.26 12.17
CA LEU A 714 -2.72 -13.34 11.68
C LEU A 714 -1.36 -12.74 11.27
N SER A 715 -0.85 -11.84 12.12
CA SER A 715 0.39 -11.11 11.87
C SER A 715 1.61 -12.04 11.97
N LEU A 716 1.72 -12.84 13.05
CA LEU A 716 2.89 -13.69 13.30
C LEU A 716 4.18 -12.86 13.16
N ASN A 717 5.10 -13.27 12.28
CA ASN A 717 6.34 -12.57 11.95
C ASN A 717 6.20 -11.52 10.81
N LEU A 718 4.99 -11.25 10.31
CA LEU A 718 4.76 -10.23 9.29
C LEU A 718 5.00 -8.83 9.90
N PRO A 719 5.84 -7.97 9.29
CA PRO A 719 5.95 -6.59 9.74
C PRO A 719 4.66 -5.83 9.40
N VAL A 720 4.47 -4.65 10.01
CA VAL A 720 3.38 -3.76 9.58
C VAL A 720 3.59 -3.42 8.11
N LEU A 721 2.60 -3.73 7.28
CA LEU A 721 2.64 -3.51 5.84
C LEU A 721 1.23 -3.46 5.25
N GLN A 722 1.11 -2.79 4.10
CA GLN A 722 -0.10 -2.82 3.32
C GLN A 722 -0.22 -4.13 2.55
N VAL A 723 -1.27 -4.91 2.85
CA VAL A 723 -1.62 -6.12 2.09
C VAL A 723 -2.61 -5.73 1.00
N SER A 724 -2.17 -5.68 -0.25
CA SER A 724 -2.99 -5.18 -1.35
C SER A 724 -4.06 -6.17 -1.81
N ASP A 725 -3.75 -7.47 -1.78
CA ASP A 725 -4.66 -8.56 -2.09
C ASP A 725 -4.15 -9.89 -1.52
N LEU A 726 -5.03 -10.89 -1.43
CA LEU A 726 -4.67 -12.25 -1.00
C LEU A 726 -5.44 -13.32 -1.78
N VAL A 727 -4.86 -14.51 -1.86
CA VAL A 727 -5.49 -15.74 -2.36
C VAL A 727 -5.20 -16.91 -1.41
N VAL A 728 -6.14 -17.84 -1.33
CA VAL A 728 -5.96 -19.12 -0.62
C VAL A 728 -5.75 -20.18 -1.69
N GLU A 729 -4.54 -20.71 -1.77
CA GLU A 729 -4.13 -21.66 -2.80
C GLU A 729 -3.64 -22.94 -2.14
N GLU A 730 -4.16 -24.09 -2.56
CA GLU A 730 -3.86 -25.38 -1.94
C GLU A 730 -3.98 -25.35 -0.39
N ASN A 731 -2.85 -25.36 0.32
CA ASN A 731 -2.74 -25.32 1.78
C ASN A 731 -2.06 -24.04 2.28
N ASP A 732 -1.99 -23.00 1.47
CA ASP A 732 -1.25 -21.78 1.76
C ASP A 732 -2.17 -20.55 1.67
N VAL A 733 -1.81 -19.50 2.41
CA VAL A 733 -2.32 -18.14 2.16
C VAL A 733 -1.21 -17.33 1.51
N VAL A 734 -1.46 -16.85 0.29
CA VAL A 734 -0.52 -16.05 -0.48
C VAL A 734 -0.99 -14.60 -0.47
N ILE A 735 -0.08 -13.67 -0.19
CA ILE A 735 -0.37 -12.25 -0.18
C ILE A 735 0.52 -11.46 -1.14
N ALA A 736 -0.08 -10.48 -1.81
CA ALA A 736 0.64 -9.35 -2.38
C ALA A 736 0.71 -8.22 -1.37
N THR A 737 1.88 -7.59 -1.30
CA THR A 737 2.07 -6.39 -0.49
C THR A 737 2.39 -5.20 -1.40
N HIS A 738 2.05 -4.02 -0.93
CA HIS A 738 2.41 -2.77 -1.60
C HIS A 738 3.68 -2.18 -0.97
N GLY A 739 4.81 -2.92 -1.07
CA GLY A 739 6.11 -2.44 -0.56
C GLY A 739 7.03 -3.50 0.06
N ARG A 740 6.63 -4.78 0.12
CA ARG A 740 7.45 -5.89 0.66
C ARG A 740 7.38 -7.16 -0.19
N SER A 741 7.11 -7.04 -1.49
CA SER A 741 6.98 -8.18 -2.43
C SER A 741 5.88 -9.18 -2.03
N PHE A 742 5.94 -10.44 -2.49
CA PHE A 742 4.97 -11.48 -2.11
C PHE A 742 5.38 -12.20 -0.83
N TRP A 743 4.40 -12.65 -0.05
CA TRP A 743 4.60 -13.52 1.11
C TRP A 743 3.64 -14.70 1.09
N VAL A 744 4.04 -15.78 1.75
CA VAL A 744 3.25 -17.01 1.85
C VAL A 744 3.24 -17.51 3.29
N LEU A 745 2.06 -17.74 3.83
CA LEU A 745 1.85 -18.51 5.05
C LEU A 745 1.61 -19.96 4.62
N GLU A 746 2.63 -20.79 4.79
CA GLU A 746 2.61 -22.16 4.29
C GLU A 746 1.87 -23.10 5.25
N ASN A 747 1.19 -24.10 4.69
CA ASN A 747 0.58 -25.20 5.44
C ASN A 747 -0.34 -24.74 6.59
N ILE A 748 -1.44 -24.10 6.22
CA ILE A 748 -2.48 -23.57 7.12
C ILE A 748 -3.40 -24.66 7.74
N GLY A 749 -2.95 -25.92 7.75
CA GLY A 749 -3.64 -27.04 8.39
C GLY A 749 -4.13 -26.75 9.81
N PRO A 750 -3.33 -26.11 10.70
CA PRO A 750 -3.76 -25.76 12.05
C PRO A 750 -4.96 -24.82 12.06
N LEU A 751 -5.02 -23.85 11.14
CA LEU A 751 -6.15 -22.94 11.02
C LEU A 751 -7.40 -23.67 10.51
N ARG A 752 -7.26 -24.54 9.50
CA ARG A 752 -8.37 -25.35 8.96
C ARG A 752 -8.95 -26.32 9.99
N GLN A 753 -8.11 -26.93 10.81
CA GLN A 753 -8.54 -27.91 11.81
C GLN A 753 -8.97 -27.31 13.15
N MET A 754 -8.84 -25.99 13.32
CA MET A 754 -9.13 -25.32 14.60
C MET A 754 -10.60 -25.47 15.03
N THR A 755 -10.82 -26.04 16.22
CA THR A 755 -12.14 -26.20 16.85
C THR A 755 -12.03 -25.99 18.36
N ASP A 756 -13.18 -25.86 19.05
CA ASP A 756 -13.20 -25.80 20.52
C ASP A 756 -12.58 -27.03 21.19
N GLU A 757 -12.61 -28.19 20.53
CA GLU A 757 -11.96 -29.41 21.02
C GLU A 757 -10.44 -29.29 20.95
N VAL A 758 -9.90 -28.81 19.83
CA VAL A 758 -8.46 -28.55 19.66
C VAL A 758 -7.99 -27.53 20.70
N ALA A 759 -8.72 -26.42 20.84
CA ALA A 759 -8.38 -25.34 21.77
C ALA A 759 -8.45 -25.76 23.26
N ALA A 760 -9.22 -26.80 23.59
CA ALA A 760 -9.33 -27.33 24.94
C ALA A 760 -8.39 -28.52 25.22
N ALA A 761 -7.69 -29.03 24.20
CA ALA A 761 -6.81 -30.19 24.33
C ALA A 761 -5.48 -29.79 25.00
N GLY A 762 -4.96 -30.67 25.87
CA GLY A 762 -3.62 -30.48 26.44
C GLY A 762 -2.48 -30.72 25.44
N ALA A 763 -2.75 -31.50 24.39
CA ALA A 763 -1.89 -31.72 23.24
C ALA A 763 -2.75 -32.10 22.03
N TRP A 764 -2.33 -31.70 20.83
CA TRP A 764 -3.01 -32.05 19.59
C TRP A 764 -2.00 -32.29 18.46
N LEU A 765 -2.17 -33.38 17.72
CA LEU A 765 -1.43 -33.60 16.47
C LEU A 765 -2.39 -33.29 15.32
N PHE A 766 -2.05 -32.27 14.52
CA PHE A 766 -2.85 -31.92 13.36
C PHE A 766 -2.68 -32.97 12.27
N GLU A 767 -3.76 -33.28 11.55
CA GLU A 767 -3.70 -34.17 10.40
C GLU A 767 -2.75 -33.54 9.35
N PRO A 768 -1.66 -34.24 8.99
CA PRO A 768 -0.67 -33.70 8.06
C PRO A 768 -1.21 -33.72 6.63
N ILE A 769 -0.68 -32.83 5.79
CA ILE A 769 -0.93 -32.86 4.35
C ILE A 769 -0.10 -33.94 3.67
N ASP A 770 -0.63 -34.53 2.60
CA ASP A 770 0.11 -35.49 1.79
C ASP A 770 1.30 -34.79 1.10
N PRO A 771 2.56 -35.21 1.38
CA PRO A 771 3.72 -34.56 0.77
C PRO A 771 3.84 -34.94 -0.71
N VAL A 772 4.12 -33.95 -1.55
CA VAL A 772 4.37 -34.12 -2.98
C VAL A 772 5.86 -34.41 -3.19
N ARG A 773 6.16 -35.65 -3.59
CA ARG A 773 7.54 -36.09 -3.86
C ARG A 773 8.21 -35.21 -4.91
N GLY A 774 9.34 -34.60 -4.54
CA GLY A 774 10.16 -33.76 -5.43
C GLY A 774 9.74 -32.29 -5.46
N VAL A 775 8.67 -31.93 -4.75
CA VAL A 775 8.26 -30.54 -4.51
C VAL A 775 8.49 -30.21 -3.04
N ASP A 776 7.96 -31.03 -2.13
CA ASP A 776 8.10 -30.82 -0.69
C ASP A 776 9.39 -31.48 -0.16
N PRO A 777 10.04 -30.87 0.84
CA PRO A 777 11.25 -31.41 1.44
C PRO A 777 11.00 -32.73 2.21
N GLY A 778 9.75 -33.02 2.56
CA GLY A 778 9.33 -34.23 3.26
C GLY A 778 7.89 -34.11 3.79
N ALA A 779 7.45 -35.13 4.54
CA ALA A 779 6.21 -35.03 5.32
C ALA A 779 6.40 -34.01 6.45
N GLN A 780 5.49 -33.05 6.54
CA GLN A 780 5.46 -32.06 7.62
C GLN A 780 4.34 -32.41 8.59
N PHE A 781 4.68 -32.37 9.89
CA PHE A 781 3.72 -32.64 10.96
C PHE A 781 3.70 -31.43 11.88
N GLN A 782 2.50 -30.93 12.14
CA GLN A 782 2.27 -29.82 13.07
C GLN A 782 1.55 -30.36 14.29
N TYR A 783 1.95 -29.90 15.46
CA TYR A 783 1.31 -30.28 16.72
C TYR A 783 1.30 -29.09 17.68
N TYR A 784 0.41 -29.16 18.65
CA TYR A 784 0.25 -28.18 19.72
C TYR A 784 0.41 -28.87 21.08
N LEU A 785 1.04 -28.17 22.02
CA LEU A 785 1.11 -28.52 23.44
C LEU A 785 0.62 -27.32 24.25
N ALA A 786 -0.30 -27.54 25.18
CA ALA A 786 -0.85 -26.46 26.00
C ALA A 786 0.12 -25.96 27.09
N GLU A 787 1.06 -26.82 27.48
CA GLU A 787 2.10 -26.53 28.46
C GLU A 787 3.41 -27.19 27.98
N ASP A 788 4.55 -26.67 28.43
CA ASP A 788 5.85 -27.28 28.16
C ASP A 788 5.88 -28.73 28.66
N ALA A 789 6.34 -29.65 27.81
CA ALA A 789 6.47 -31.06 28.14
C ALA A 789 7.91 -31.41 28.53
N GLU A 790 8.10 -32.26 29.56
CA GLU A 790 9.42 -32.81 29.91
C GLU A 790 9.99 -33.67 28.76
N SER A 791 9.11 -34.32 27.99
CA SER A 791 9.49 -35.05 26.79
C SER A 791 8.33 -35.15 25.81
N VAL A 792 8.63 -35.13 24.51
CA VAL A 792 7.69 -35.35 23.40
C VAL A 792 8.20 -36.51 22.56
N THR A 793 7.37 -37.56 22.41
CA THR A 793 7.66 -38.68 21.51
C THR A 793 6.74 -38.61 20.30
N PHE A 794 7.32 -38.58 19.11
CA PHE A 794 6.61 -38.61 17.84
C PHE A 794 6.91 -39.93 17.12
N GLU A 795 5.87 -40.71 16.83
CA GLU A 795 5.99 -42.00 16.15
C GLU A 795 5.22 -41.98 14.82
N VAL A 796 5.89 -42.35 13.74
CA VAL A 796 5.27 -42.59 12.44
C VAL A 796 5.12 -44.09 12.27
N MET A 797 3.89 -44.56 12.07
CA MET A 797 3.53 -45.97 11.93
C MET A 797 3.08 -46.29 10.50
N ASP A 798 3.24 -47.54 10.09
CA ASP A 798 2.69 -48.03 8.82
C ASP A 798 1.20 -48.39 8.94
N ALA A 799 0.59 -48.82 7.84
CA ALA A 799 -0.83 -49.20 7.82
C ALA A 799 -1.15 -50.46 8.66
N ALA A 800 -0.15 -51.23 9.10
CA ALA A 800 -0.30 -52.36 10.01
C ALA A 800 -0.16 -51.93 11.50
N GLY A 801 0.23 -50.68 11.76
CA GLY A 801 0.51 -50.15 13.09
C GLY A 801 1.94 -50.40 13.56
N ASP A 802 2.83 -50.87 12.68
CA ASP A 802 4.24 -51.05 13.01
C ASP A 802 4.96 -49.69 12.95
N VAL A 803 5.71 -49.35 14.00
CA VAL A 803 6.49 -48.09 14.05
C VAL A 803 7.58 -48.13 12.98
N ILE A 804 7.50 -47.20 12.04
CA ILE A 804 8.50 -46.96 10.99
C ILE A 804 9.64 -46.11 11.55
N ARG A 805 9.29 -45.09 12.34
CA ARG A 805 10.25 -44.11 12.85
C ARG A 805 9.76 -43.45 14.14
N THR A 806 10.68 -43.21 15.05
CA THR A 806 10.43 -42.49 16.32
C THR A 806 11.39 -41.31 16.41
N TRP A 807 10.89 -40.18 16.88
CA TRP A 807 11.65 -39.03 17.33
C TRP A 807 11.28 -38.76 18.78
N GLU A 808 12.25 -38.42 19.60
CA GLU A 808 12.06 -38.09 21.01
C GLU A 808 12.80 -36.79 21.29
N ALA A 809 12.10 -35.81 21.85
CA ALA A 809 12.67 -34.57 22.35
C ALA A 809 12.50 -34.54 23.86
N VAL A 810 13.55 -34.24 24.62
CA VAL A 810 13.54 -34.16 26.09
C VAL A 810 13.95 -32.75 26.51
N ALA A 811 13.21 -32.16 27.44
CA ALA A 811 13.49 -30.83 27.95
C ALA A 811 14.86 -30.80 28.67
N GLY A 812 15.76 -29.93 28.21
CA GLY A 812 17.08 -29.72 28.80
C GLY A 812 18.25 -30.45 28.13
N ASP A 813 18.00 -31.23 27.08
CA ASP A 813 19.06 -31.67 26.16
C ASP A 813 19.33 -30.54 25.15
N GLU A 814 20.11 -29.54 25.55
CA GLU A 814 20.85 -28.72 24.59
C GLU A 814 21.92 -29.63 23.99
N GLU A 815 21.66 -30.21 22.81
CA GLU A 815 22.78 -30.63 21.96
C GLU A 815 23.60 -29.37 21.68
N GLU A 816 24.88 -29.36 22.07
CA GLU A 816 25.85 -28.37 21.63
C GLU A 816 25.86 -28.41 20.09
N GLU A 817 25.05 -27.58 19.43
CA GLU A 817 25.24 -27.26 18.02
C GLU A 817 26.60 -26.55 17.92
N GLU A 818 27.64 -27.32 17.56
CA GLU A 818 28.85 -26.73 17.00
C GLU A 818 28.41 -25.80 15.87
N GLU A 819 28.75 -24.50 15.98
CA GLU A 819 28.62 -23.52 14.90
C GLU A 819 29.34 -24.06 13.64
N GLU A 820 28.63 -24.80 12.79
CA GLU A 820 29.07 -25.05 11.42
C GLU A 820 28.91 -23.74 10.64
N ASN A 821 30.03 -23.02 10.58
CA ASN A 821 30.29 -21.91 9.67
C ASN A 821 29.68 -22.17 8.27
N PRO A 822 28.75 -21.31 7.78
CA PRO A 822 28.08 -21.49 6.49
C PRO A 822 29.00 -21.47 5.25
N PHE A 823 30.31 -21.24 5.42
CA PHE A 823 31.26 -21.14 4.30
C PHE A 823 32.01 -22.44 3.92
N ALA A 824 31.73 -23.60 4.54
CA ALA A 824 32.50 -24.82 4.28
C ALA A 824 31.86 -25.84 3.31
N ALA A 825 30.58 -25.73 2.94
CA ALA A 825 29.90 -26.75 2.13
C ALA A 825 30.13 -26.63 0.60
N PHE A 826 31.28 -26.12 0.14
CA PHE A 826 31.56 -25.92 -1.29
C PHE A 826 32.66 -26.80 -1.89
N PHE A 827 33.30 -27.72 -1.15
CA PHE A 827 34.27 -28.65 -1.76
C PHE A 827 34.32 -30.06 -1.11
N GLY A 828 33.94 -31.06 -1.92
CA GLY A 828 34.38 -32.47 -1.84
C GLY A 828 33.41 -33.39 -1.09
N GLY A 829 33.04 -34.58 -1.58
CA GLY A 829 33.47 -35.35 -2.74
C GLY A 829 33.09 -36.83 -2.52
N GLY A 830 32.39 -37.41 -3.49
CA GLY A 830 32.36 -38.83 -3.88
C GLY A 830 32.36 -39.97 -2.85
N GLY A 831 31.33 -40.82 -2.96
CA GLY A 831 31.50 -42.28 -3.04
C GLY A 831 30.91 -43.10 -1.89
N GLY A 832 29.92 -43.94 -2.23
CA GLY A 832 29.38 -45.00 -1.37
C GLY A 832 27.93 -45.30 -1.65
#